data_AF-A0AA35K1V0-F1
#
_entry.id   AF-A0AA35K1V0-F1
#
_cell.length_a   1.000
_cell.length_b   1.000
_cell.length_c   1.000
_cell.angle_alpha   90.00
_cell.angle_beta   90.00
_cell.angle_gamma   90.00
#
_symmetry.space_group_name_H-M   'P 1'
#
loop_
_entity.id
_entity.type
_entity.pdbx_description
1 polymer ?
#
loop_
_entity_poly.entity_id
_entity_poly.type
_entity_poly.pdbx_seq_one_letter_code
_entity_poly.pdbx_strand_id
1 'polypeptide(L)'
;MNVRRISPESGNPAWPFLSFLRRSLRLRPPGLPASLPSAFAKAALSRKNRRLPPRGRLRRLLSPPPPTPSLPLPDWPRPSRAPGRRLRSPPPSARGGCAGGGSGRGGCNRFEPELGWGRKSCLAVARGQGTAAVELRGIPPPGEVLAICGSCNSLGSWDPQSAVILQPEEEAGDVLLWRTTVQLPRGDDIEYRYFQGTFLEPQKTGGPCQVIIHKWETHLPPRSITPLEDTSIDDGHFGIVDDVESVDSGWLTCQTEIRLRLHFSEKPPVSITKRKFKKSRFRVKLTLEGLEEEGEDEEDDRLSPTIQQKMPNTLEISLISDTEFKSRHSQPECGYGLQPDRWTEYTIQTMEPDNLELIFDFFEEDLSEAVIQGDALPGHVGSACLLSSTLAESGKSCGILTLPIMSRLSRKTIGKVRVDYIIIKPIQGYSCDVKASYAKYWRDRTGLDVGHRGAGNSTTTTKLAKLRENTIASLKNAAKHGAAFVEFDVHLSKDHVPIIYHDLTCCIAMKKKDESEPVELFEIPVKELTYAQLQLLKLLHVTALKSKDSEESFKEDKNAPSDTQPFPSLQSVLETIPEEVGFNIEIKWICQQRDGLWDGNLSTYFDMNLYLDILLKTVLLKAGHRRIIFSSFDADICTMVRHKQNKYPILFLTQGKCDTYPELMDLRSRTTAIATSFAQFENLLGINAHTEELLLSPSFVAEARSKGLVVFCWGDKTNELENRKKLREYGVHGLVYDRIYDWMPEQPNIFQTEQLERLKQEVPELKSCLCPTVSHFSSLGLCKCSNSTIQARMSESSSSF
;
A
#
# COMPACT_ATOMS: atom_id res chain seq x y z
N MET A 1 13.38 -26.51 56.47
CA MET A 1 14.81 -26.14 56.34
C MET A 1 15.00 -25.62 54.92
N ASN A 2 14.93 -24.29 54.75
CA ASN A 2 16.09 -23.40 54.59
C ASN A 2 17.00 -23.82 53.43
N VAL A 3 16.82 -23.22 52.25
CA VAL A 3 17.45 -21.98 51.76
C VAL A 3 18.88 -22.21 51.26
N ARG A 4 19.12 -21.94 49.97
CA ARG A 4 20.12 -20.95 49.51
C ARG A 4 20.07 -20.72 47.99
N ARG A 5 19.71 -19.48 47.62
CA ARG A 5 20.10 -18.79 46.37
C ARG A 5 21.62 -18.71 46.27
N ILE A 6 22.18 -18.79 45.06
CA ILE A 6 23.28 -17.92 44.56
C ILE A 6 23.18 -17.82 43.02
N SER A 7 23.09 -16.60 42.49
CA SER A 7 23.57 -16.20 41.15
C SER A 7 24.95 -15.56 41.36
N PRO A 8 25.92 -15.57 40.39
CA PRO A 8 25.92 -14.52 39.36
C PRO A 8 26.64 -14.83 38.00
N GLU A 9 26.29 -14.00 37.01
CA GLU A 9 27.10 -13.36 35.95
C GLU A 9 28.07 -14.09 34.98
N SER A 10 27.81 -13.79 33.69
CA SER A 10 28.73 -13.37 32.62
C SER A 10 29.73 -14.36 32.00
N GLY A 11 29.76 -14.41 30.66
CA GLY A 11 30.84 -15.06 29.91
C GLY A 11 30.48 -15.42 28.47
N ASN A 12 30.90 -14.56 27.54
CA ASN A 12 30.99 -14.78 26.09
C ASN A 12 31.67 -16.12 25.75
N PRO A 13 31.33 -16.80 24.63
CA PRO A 13 32.42 -17.35 23.83
C PRO A 13 32.25 -17.27 22.31
N ALA A 14 33.40 -16.98 21.69
CA ALA A 14 33.68 -17.11 20.27
C ALA A 14 33.57 -18.57 19.77
N TRP A 15 33.35 -18.69 18.46
CA TRP A 15 33.32 -19.90 17.65
C TRP A 15 34.63 -20.73 17.72
N PRO A 16 34.60 -22.05 17.44
CA PRO A 16 34.78 -22.49 16.05
C PRO A 16 33.85 -23.63 15.59
N PHE A 17 33.20 -23.40 14.44
CA PHE A 17 32.62 -24.43 13.58
C PHE A 17 33.73 -25.19 12.86
N LEU A 18 33.86 -26.50 13.13
CA LEU A 18 34.49 -27.48 12.23
C LEU A 18 34.25 -28.91 12.78
N SER A 19 33.00 -29.39 12.85
CA SER A 19 32.77 -30.82 13.18
C SER A 19 31.39 -31.43 12.92
N PHE A 20 30.51 -30.89 12.05
CA PHE A 20 29.23 -31.57 11.77
C PHE A 20 28.85 -31.61 10.28
N LEU A 21 29.69 -32.28 9.50
CA LEU A 21 29.37 -32.75 8.15
C LEU A 21 29.89 -34.19 7.96
N ARG A 22 29.56 -35.06 8.91
CA ARG A 22 29.73 -36.52 8.81
C ARG A 22 28.71 -37.25 9.69
N ARG A 23 27.44 -37.30 9.25
CA ARG A 23 26.46 -38.35 9.58
C ARG A 23 25.16 -38.12 8.82
N SER A 24 25.03 -38.78 7.67
CA SER A 24 23.78 -39.42 7.19
C SER A 24 23.99 -40.05 5.81
N LEU A 25 24.88 -41.05 5.71
CA LEU A 25 24.95 -41.99 4.59
C LEU A 25 25.46 -43.35 5.13
N ARG A 26 24.54 -44.29 5.36
CA ARG A 26 24.73 -45.76 5.37
C ARG A 26 23.38 -46.39 4.99
N LEU A 27 23.19 -46.79 3.73
CA LEU A 27 23.41 -48.12 3.15
C LEU A 27 22.40 -49.21 3.60
N ARG A 28 21.63 -49.73 2.62
CA ARG A 28 21.14 -51.13 2.55
C ARG A 28 21.51 -51.75 1.18
N PRO A 29 21.67 -53.08 1.09
CA PRO A 29 22.54 -53.79 0.12
C PRO A 29 21.79 -54.48 -1.06
N PRO A 30 22.50 -55.12 -2.02
CA PRO A 30 21.99 -55.45 -3.36
C PRO A 30 21.63 -56.94 -3.64
N GLY A 31 20.86 -57.17 -4.73
CA GLY A 31 20.72 -58.44 -5.49
C GLY A 31 19.28 -58.99 -5.57
N LEU A 32 18.49 -58.83 -6.66
CA LEU A 32 18.37 -59.61 -7.95
C LEU A 32 16.87 -60.00 -8.16
N PRO A 33 16.37 -60.34 -9.38
CA PRO A 33 15.78 -59.43 -10.37
C PRO A 33 14.27 -59.64 -10.64
N ALA A 34 13.60 -58.66 -11.23
CA ALA A 34 12.33 -58.88 -11.94
C ALA A 34 12.07 -57.83 -13.04
N SER A 35 12.25 -58.26 -14.29
CA SER A 35 11.47 -57.94 -15.50
C SER A 35 10.64 -56.64 -15.58
N LEU A 36 11.02 -55.78 -16.52
CA LEU A 36 10.13 -54.81 -17.19
C LEU A 36 10.18 -55.09 -18.71
N PRO A 37 9.04 -55.20 -19.41
CA PRO A 37 9.04 -55.21 -20.87
C PRO A 37 8.99 -53.78 -21.43
N SER A 38 9.80 -53.59 -22.47
CA SER A 38 9.88 -52.43 -23.36
C SER A 38 8.66 -52.28 -24.28
N ALA A 39 8.26 -51.03 -24.54
CA ALA A 39 7.49 -50.57 -25.71
C ALA A 39 7.07 -49.10 -25.44
N PHE A 40 7.25 -48.08 -26.25
CA PHE A 40 7.73 -47.89 -27.61
C PHE A 40 8.08 -46.39 -27.73
N ALA A 41 9.21 -46.07 -28.36
CA ALA A 41 9.49 -44.75 -28.91
C ALA A 41 9.75 -44.92 -30.41
N LYS A 42 8.96 -44.24 -31.24
CA LYS A 42 9.26 -43.74 -32.62
C LYS A 42 7.97 -43.69 -33.45
N ALA A 43 7.56 -42.48 -33.83
CA ALA A 43 7.21 -42.14 -35.22
C ALA A 43 6.80 -40.66 -35.29
N ALA A 44 7.70 -39.83 -35.81
CA ALA A 44 7.36 -38.58 -36.47
C ALA A 44 7.45 -38.81 -37.99
N LEU A 45 6.64 -38.04 -38.75
CA LEU A 45 6.54 -37.88 -40.20
C LEU A 45 5.69 -38.89 -41.01
N SER A 46 4.46 -38.48 -41.35
CA SER A 46 4.00 -38.39 -42.75
C SER A 46 2.63 -37.72 -42.87
N ARG A 47 2.51 -36.83 -43.86
CA ARG A 47 1.34 -36.01 -44.24
C ARG A 47 0.23 -36.84 -44.92
N LYS A 48 -1.04 -36.43 -44.77
CA LYS A 48 -1.95 -35.90 -45.83
C LYS A 48 -3.44 -36.18 -45.56
N ASN A 49 -4.23 -35.13 -45.77
CA ASN A 49 -5.60 -35.08 -46.30
C ASN A 49 -6.72 -35.91 -45.66
N ARG A 50 -7.67 -35.21 -45.02
CA ARG A 50 -9.14 -35.43 -45.12
C ARG A 50 -9.86 -34.19 -44.57
N ARG A 51 -10.30 -33.30 -45.46
CA ARG A 51 -11.70 -33.09 -45.90
C ARG A 51 -12.69 -32.79 -44.75
N LEU A 52 -13.00 -31.49 -44.63
CA LEU A 52 -14.16 -30.92 -43.91
C LEU A 52 -15.48 -31.26 -44.64
N PRO A 53 -16.59 -31.45 -43.93
CA PRO A 53 -17.94 -31.24 -44.46
C PRO A 53 -18.56 -29.91 -43.94
N PRO A 54 -19.64 -29.43 -44.57
CA PRO A 54 -19.83 -27.99 -44.81
C PRO A 54 -20.74 -27.27 -43.80
N ARG A 55 -20.60 -25.94 -43.85
CA ARG A 55 -21.39 -24.90 -43.19
C ARG A 55 -22.91 -25.11 -43.34
N GLY A 56 -23.59 -25.27 -42.21
CA GLY A 56 -25.03 -25.05 -42.08
C GLY A 56 -25.31 -23.60 -41.67
N ARG A 57 -26.03 -22.87 -42.50
CA ARG A 57 -26.63 -21.57 -42.19
C ARG A 57 -27.72 -21.76 -41.13
N LEU A 58 -27.67 -21.03 -40.03
CA LEU A 58 -28.86 -20.72 -39.23
C LEU A 58 -28.99 -19.22 -39.05
N ARG A 59 -30.18 -18.75 -39.42
CA ARG A 59 -30.61 -17.36 -39.50
C ARG A 59 -30.65 -16.73 -38.10
N ARG A 60 -30.21 -15.47 -38.03
CA ARG A 60 -30.53 -14.53 -36.96
C ARG A 60 -32.05 -14.44 -36.81
N LEU A 61 -32.55 -14.69 -35.61
CA LEU A 61 -33.80 -14.12 -35.10
C LEU A 61 -33.40 -13.28 -33.88
N LEU A 62 -33.22 -11.99 -34.12
CA LEU A 62 -33.09 -10.98 -33.08
C LEU A 62 -34.52 -10.58 -32.69
N SER A 63 -34.95 -10.96 -31.50
CA SER A 63 -36.10 -10.35 -30.83
C SER A 63 -35.58 -9.13 -30.05
N PRO A 64 -36.20 -7.95 -30.17
CA PRO A 64 -35.80 -6.76 -29.42
C PRO A 64 -36.20 -6.89 -27.94
N PRO A 65 -35.45 -6.29 -27.00
CA PRO A 65 -35.84 -6.23 -25.60
C PRO A 65 -37.04 -5.28 -25.40
N PRO A 66 -37.89 -5.52 -24.39
CA PRO A 66 -39.03 -4.66 -24.09
C PRO A 66 -38.57 -3.32 -23.50
N PRO A 67 -39.34 -2.23 -23.67
CA PRO A 67 -39.00 -0.91 -23.15
C PRO A 67 -39.20 -0.86 -21.63
N THR A 68 -38.17 -0.44 -20.91
CA THR A 68 -38.28 -0.07 -19.48
C THR A 68 -38.91 1.32 -19.34
N PRO A 69 -39.79 1.52 -18.35
CA PRO A 69 -40.51 2.78 -18.16
C PRO A 69 -39.60 3.87 -17.56
N SER A 70 -39.65 5.04 -18.17
CA SER A 70 -39.04 6.28 -17.69
C SER A 70 -39.76 6.78 -16.44
N LEU A 71 -39.04 6.84 -15.32
CA LEU A 71 -39.43 7.61 -14.13
C LEU A 71 -38.73 8.98 -14.13
N PRO A 72 -39.40 10.04 -13.65
CA PRO A 72 -38.97 11.42 -13.83
C PRO A 72 -37.83 11.82 -12.89
N LEU A 73 -36.92 12.65 -13.40
CA LEU A 73 -35.89 13.34 -12.64
C LEU A 73 -36.52 14.39 -11.71
N PRO A 74 -36.03 14.56 -10.47
CA PRO A 74 -36.40 15.69 -9.62
C PRO A 74 -35.68 16.97 -10.06
N ASP A 75 -36.46 18.05 -10.19
CA ASP A 75 -36.03 19.41 -10.50
C ASP A 75 -35.07 19.96 -9.44
N TRP A 76 -33.86 20.37 -9.87
CA TRP A 76 -32.96 21.18 -9.06
C TRP A 76 -33.26 22.68 -9.27
N PRO A 77 -33.49 23.47 -8.21
CA PRO A 77 -33.73 24.90 -8.37
C PRO A 77 -32.43 25.64 -8.72
N ARG A 78 -32.50 26.47 -9.77
CA ARG A 78 -31.48 27.46 -10.12
C ARG A 78 -31.42 28.57 -9.06
N PRO A 79 -30.23 28.97 -8.57
CA PRO A 79 -30.07 30.25 -7.91
C PRO A 79 -29.82 31.37 -8.93
N SER A 80 -30.55 32.45 -8.71
CA SER A 80 -30.64 33.71 -9.44
C SER A 80 -29.32 34.50 -9.54
N ARG A 81 -29.15 35.18 -10.67
CA ARG A 81 -28.13 36.22 -10.92
C ARG A 81 -28.46 37.54 -10.21
N ALA A 82 -27.38 38.23 -9.82
CA ALA A 82 -27.08 39.68 -9.85
C ALA A 82 -26.82 40.34 -8.47
N PRO A 83 -26.10 41.49 -8.38
CA PRO A 83 -25.22 42.17 -9.35
C PRO A 83 -23.79 42.46 -8.80
N GLY A 84 -22.88 42.80 -9.73
CA GLY A 84 -21.48 43.09 -9.43
C GLY A 84 -21.22 44.40 -8.67
N ARG A 85 -20.08 44.42 -7.96
CA ARG A 85 -19.45 45.65 -7.47
C ARG A 85 -17.97 45.69 -7.83
N ARG A 86 -17.59 46.90 -8.25
CA ARG A 86 -16.31 47.29 -8.84
C ARG A 86 -15.20 47.39 -7.79
N LEU A 87 -14.00 46.99 -8.20
CA LEU A 87 -12.71 47.35 -7.63
C LEU A 87 -12.55 48.88 -7.48
N ARG A 88 -12.07 49.32 -6.31
CA ARG A 88 -11.35 50.59 -6.13
C ARG A 88 -10.29 50.46 -5.03
N SER A 89 -9.07 50.80 -5.39
CA SER A 89 -7.97 51.30 -4.54
C SER A 89 -7.23 52.36 -5.38
N PRO A 90 -6.34 53.25 -4.86
CA PRO A 90 -6.08 53.74 -3.50
C PRO A 90 -6.13 55.30 -3.45
N PRO A 91 -5.61 55.99 -2.39
CA PRO A 91 -4.37 56.77 -2.57
C PRO A 91 -3.43 56.85 -1.31
N PRO A 92 -2.24 57.51 -1.41
CA PRO A 92 -1.04 57.25 -0.59
C PRO A 92 -0.56 58.41 0.34
N SER A 93 0.62 58.20 0.97
CA SER A 93 1.55 59.13 1.67
C SER A 93 1.31 59.34 3.18
N ALA A 94 2.31 59.50 4.06
CA ALA A 94 3.59 60.19 3.88
C ALA A 94 4.76 59.73 4.79
N ARG A 95 5.95 60.20 4.37
CA ARG A 95 7.27 60.17 4.99
C ARG A 95 7.33 60.84 6.37
N GLY A 96 8.26 60.37 7.20
CA GLY A 96 8.91 61.15 8.26
C GLY A 96 10.23 60.48 8.65
N GLY A 97 11.34 61.20 8.52
CA GLY A 97 12.67 60.77 8.96
C GLY A 97 13.27 61.75 9.97
N CYS A 98 14.27 61.27 10.74
CA CYS A 98 15.36 61.96 11.45
C CYS A 98 16.10 60.85 12.24
N ALA A 99 17.37 60.47 12.03
CA ALA A 99 18.68 61.16 12.07
C ALA A 99 19.26 61.38 13.49
N GLY A 100 20.48 60.83 13.70
CA GLY A 100 21.48 61.16 14.75
C GLY A 100 21.55 60.15 15.92
N GLY A 101 22.69 59.66 16.41
CA GLY A 101 24.12 59.90 16.16
C GLY A 101 24.96 59.49 17.40
N GLY A 102 26.22 59.10 17.20
CA GLY A 102 27.33 59.02 18.20
C GLY A 102 27.42 57.73 19.04
N SER A 103 28.45 56.87 19.03
CA SER A 103 29.93 56.98 19.14
C SER A 103 30.49 56.90 20.58
N GLY A 104 31.40 55.95 20.83
CA GLY A 104 32.35 55.88 21.96
C GLY A 104 32.59 54.44 22.45
N ARG A 105 33.62 53.70 22.02
CA ARG A 105 35.06 53.66 22.42
C ARG A 105 35.37 53.15 23.85
N GLY A 106 36.25 52.15 23.90
CA GLY A 106 37.05 51.68 25.06
C GLY A 106 36.85 50.17 25.29
N GLY A 107 37.83 49.28 25.43
CA GLY A 107 39.29 49.31 25.54
C GLY A 107 39.76 47.88 25.89
N CYS A 108 41.00 47.51 25.50
CA CYS A 108 41.63 46.19 25.58
C CYS A 108 41.54 45.41 26.92
N ASN A 109 41.51 44.07 26.83
CA ASN A 109 42.62 43.22 27.33
C ASN A 109 42.57 41.76 26.84
N ARG A 110 43.77 41.20 26.60
CA ARG A 110 44.09 39.83 26.19
C ARG A 110 43.70 38.80 27.27
N PHE A 111 43.20 37.63 26.85
CA PHE A 111 43.64 36.30 27.30
C PHE A 111 43.23 35.24 26.25
N GLU A 112 44.15 34.36 25.90
CA GLU A 112 43.98 33.19 25.00
C GLU A 112 43.36 31.98 25.74
N PRO A 113 42.97 30.88 25.04
CA PRO A 113 41.63 30.30 25.17
C PRO A 113 41.55 29.01 26.00
N GLU A 114 40.39 28.77 26.62
CA GLU A 114 39.94 27.42 26.95
C GLU A 114 38.61 27.11 26.26
N LEU A 115 38.57 25.96 25.59
CA LEU A 115 37.43 25.39 24.89
C LEU A 115 36.35 24.98 25.89
N GLY A 116 35.32 25.81 26.03
CA GLY A 116 34.06 25.47 26.70
C GLY A 116 32.91 25.63 25.74
N TRP A 117 32.35 24.51 25.26
CA TRP A 117 31.08 24.49 24.53
C TRP A 117 29.95 24.93 25.48
N GLY A 118 29.70 26.24 25.51
CA GLY A 118 28.54 26.82 26.18
C GLY A 118 27.27 26.38 25.46
N ARG A 119 26.49 25.52 26.13
CA ARG A 119 25.06 25.35 25.83
C ARG A 119 24.43 26.74 25.78
N LYS A 120 23.99 27.19 24.60
CA LYS A 120 22.99 28.25 24.53
C LYS A 120 21.72 27.69 25.16
N SER A 121 21.53 27.95 26.45
CA SER A 121 20.20 27.87 27.04
C SER A 121 19.35 28.88 26.28
N CYS A 122 18.45 28.37 25.45
CA CYS A 122 17.32 29.17 25.02
C CYS A 122 16.55 29.47 26.31
N LEU A 123 16.59 30.72 26.77
CA LEU A 123 15.64 31.23 27.73
C LEU A 123 14.26 31.07 27.10
N ALA A 124 13.59 29.97 27.42
CA ALA A 124 12.16 29.84 27.22
C ALA A 124 11.53 30.94 28.09
N VAL A 125 11.18 32.06 27.48
CA VAL A 125 10.20 32.97 28.08
C VAL A 125 8.99 32.09 28.36
N ALA A 126 8.58 32.01 29.63
CA ALA A 126 7.35 31.33 30.00
C ALA A 126 6.20 32.08 29.31
N ARG A 127 5.84 31.64 28.10
CA ARG A 127 4.70 32.16 27.36
C ARG A 127 3.45 31.71 28.11
N GLY A 128 2.54 32.65 28.38
CA GLY A 128 1.28 32.32 29.06
C GLY A 128 0.47 31.30 28.26
N GLN A 129 -0.34 30.51 28.94
CA GLN A 129 -1.38 29.70 28.31
C GLN A 129 -2.64 30.57 28.12
N GLY A 130 -3.31 30.42 26.99
CA GLY A 130 -4.63 30.98 26.72
C GLY A 130 -5.66 29.86 26.66
N THR A 131 -6.89 30.17 27.07
CA THR A 131 -8.00 29.20 26.99
C THR A 131 -8.68 29.35 25.64
N ALA A 132 -8.83 28.26 24.89
CA ALA A 132 -9.60 28.22 23.65
C ALA A 132 -10.82 27.33 23.80
N ALA A 133 -12.01 27.89 23.60
CA ALA A 133 -13.25 27.15 23.47
C ALA A 133 -13.45 26.78 22.00
N VAL A 134 -13.54 25.49 21.71
CA VAL A 134 -13.56 24.94 20.36
C VAL A 134 -14.93 24.33 20.11
N GLU A 135 -15.52 24.64 18.95
CA GLU A 135 -16.85 24.17 18.54
C GLU A 135 -16.78 23.52 17.16
N LEU A 136 -17.45 22.37 17.02
CA LEU A 136 -17.51 21.61 15.77
C LEU A 136 -18.89 20.96 15.62
N ARG A 137 -19.42 20.93 14.40
CA ARG A 137 -20.69 20.27 14.08
C ARG A 137 -20.45 18.93 13.40
N GLY A 138 -21.21 17.91 13.80
CA GLY A 138 -21.11 16.59 13.19
C GLY A 138 -21.98 15.56 13.91
N ILE A 139 -22.39 14.53 13.16
CA ILE A 139 -23.24 13.46 13.69
C ILE A 139 -22.46 12.15 13.56
N PRO A 140 -21.63 11.79 14.56
CA PRO A 140 -20.96 10.50 14.56
C PRO A 140 -21.99 9.36 14.74
N PRO A 141 -21.70 8.13 14.29
CA PRO A 141 -22.50 6.96 14.59
C PRO A 141 -22.64 6.74 16.11
N PRO A 142 -23.68 6.04 16.57
CA PRO A 142 -23.85 5.72 17.99
C PRO A 142 -22.62 5.03 18.58
N GLY A 143 -22.12 5.54 19.72
CA GLY A 143 -20.94 5.00 20.40
C GLY A 143 -19.60 5.61 19.94
N GLU A 144 -19.60 6.52 18.97
CA GLU A 144 -18.42 7.25 18.52
C GLU A 144 -18.43 8.71 19.00
N VAL A 145 -17.24 9.30 19.09
CA VAL A 145 -17.02 10.69 19.50
C VAL A 145 -16.21 11.44 18.45
N LEU A 146 -16.32 12.77 18.45
CA LEU A 146 -15.38 13.65 17.75
C LEU A 146 -14.24 14.04 18.71
N ALA A 147 -13.02 14.04 18.22
CA ALA A 147 -11.82 14.39 18.98
C ALA A 147 -10.90 15.32 18.19
N ILE A 148 -10.16 16.17 18.89
CA ILE A 148 -9.16 17.10 18.35
C ILE A 148 -7.76 16.65 18.73
N CYS A 149 -6.84 16.67 17.77
CA CYS A 149 -5.43 16.36 17.97
C CYS A 149 -4.55 17.30 17.14
N GLY A 150 -3.41 17.73 17.70
CA GLY A 150 -2.62 18.81 17.12
C GLY A 150 -1.19 18.90 17.61
N SER A 151 -0.49 19.94 17.18
CA SER A 151 0.97 20.06 17.28
C SER A 151 1.52 20.32 18.68
N CYS A 152 0.69 20.79 19.61
CA CYS A 152 1.09 21.10 20.98
C CYS A 152 0.72 19.99 21.98
N ASN A 153 1.41 19.98 23.12
CA ASN A 153 1.22 18.96 24.16
C ASN A 153 -0.23 18.86 24.67
N SER A 154 -0.94 19.98 24.75
CA SER A 154 -2.35 20.02 25.18
C SER A 154 -3.33 19.45 24.16
N LEU A 155 -2.89 19.26 22.91
CA LEU A 155 -3.63 18.59 21.83
C LEU A 155 -2.98 17.24 21.46
N GLY A 156 -2.12 16.70 22.32
CA GLY A 156 -1.55 15.36 22.16
C GLY A 156 -0.34 15.26 21.22
N SER A 157 0.20 16.36 20.70
CA SER A 157 1.39 16.35 19.84
C SER A 157 1.29 15.39 18.64
N TRP A 158 0.12 15.41 17.98
CA TRP A 158 -0.30 14.54 16.87
C TRP A 158 -0.52 13.05 17.20
N ASP A 159 -0.31 12.63 18.44
CA ASP A 159 -0.63 11.28 18.89
C ASP A 159 -2.13 11.15 19.19
N PRO A 160 -2.87 10.32 18.43
CA PRO A 160 -4.30 10.15 18.64
C PRO A 160 -4.66 9.56 20.02
N GLN A 161 -3.75 8.81 20.68
CA GLN A 161 -3.98 8.30 22.04
C GLN A 161 -4.02 9.42 23.08
N SER A 162 -3.45 10.58 22.75
CA SER A 162 -3.37 11.77 23.60
C SER A 162 -4.31 12.88 23.14
N ALA A 163 -5.26 12.58 22.25
CA ALA A 163 -6.22 13.53 21.71
C ALA A 163 -7.28 13.96 22.74
N VAL A 164 -7.89 15.12 22.52
CA VAL A 164 -8.93 15.68 23.40
C VAL A 164 -10.31 15.34 22.83
N ILE A 165 -11.15 14.69 23.63
CA ILE A 165 -12.53 14.33 23.26
C ILE A 165 -13.43 15.59 23.36
N LEU A 166 -14.25 15.82 22.34
CA LEU A 166 -15.29 16.86 22.38
C LEU A 166 -16.55 16.30 23.06
N GLN A 167 -17.29 17.16 23.74
CA GLN A 167 -18.54 16.84 24.41
C GLN A 167 -19.73 17.30 23.57
N PRO A 168 -20.76 16.47 23.37
CA PRO A 168 -21.96 16.89 22.65
C PRO A 168 -22.80 17.85 23.50
N GLU A 169 -23.36 18.86 22.87
CA GLU A 169 -24.34 19.78 23.45
C GLU A 169 -25.69 19.53 22.75
N GLU A 170 -26.75 19.30 23.54
CA GLU A 170 -28.09 19.07 22.99
C GLU A 170 -28.62 20.36 22.36
N GLU A 171 -28.45 20.53 21.05
CA GLU A 171 -29.21 21.52 20.28
C GLU A 171 -30.50 20.90 19.70
N ALA A 172 -31.59 21.66 19.80
CA ALA A 172 -32.88 21.33 19.20
C ALA A 172 -32.82 21.49 17.67
N GLY A 173 -32.28 20.49 16.96
CA GLY A 173 -32.17 20.47 15.49
C GLY A 173 -31.53 19.20 14.92
N ASP A 174 -31.37 19.15 13.59
CA ASP A 174 -30.81 18.00 12.85
C ASP A 174 -29.27 17.91 12.92
N VAL A 175 -28.56 18.85 13.55
CA VAL A 175 -27.09 18.89 13.61
C VAL A 175 -26.64 18.97 15.06
N LEU A 176 -25.83 18.01 15.51
CA LEU A 176 -25.29 17.96 16.86
C LEU A 176 -24.03 18.83 16.97
N LEU A 177 -24.02 19.75 17.94
CA LEU A 177 -22.88 20.61 18.26
C LEU A 177 -21.97 19.89 19.27
N TRP A 178 -20.66 19.95 19.03
CA TRP A 178 -19.63 19.35 19.87
C TRP A 178 -18.67 20.43 20.36
N ARG A 179 -18.37 20.46 21.66
CA ARG A 179 -17.52 21.48 22.27
C ARG A 179 -16.45 20.91 23.20
N THR A 180 -15.33 21.61 23.28
CA THR A 180 -14.32 21.37 24.32
C THR A 180 -13.55 22.65 24.63
N THR A 181 -12.87 22.67 25.76
CA THR A 181 -12.02 23.80 26.18
C THR A 181 -10.61 23.30 26.38
N VAL A 182 -9.66 23.87 25.63
CA VAL A 182 -8.25 23.46 25.62
C VAL A 182 -7.34 24.62 26.02
N GLN A 183 -6.24 24.30 26.70
CA GLN A 183 -5.21 25.28 27.07
C GLN A 183 -4.14 25.31 25.99
N LEU A 184 -4.00 26.44 25.31
CA LEU A 184 -3.11 26.60 24.16
C LEU A 184 -1.96 27.59 24.48
N PRO A 185 -0.72 27.33 24.03
CA PRO A 185 0.38 28.29 24.15
C PRO A 185 0.08 29.60 23.41
N ARG A 186 0.20 30.76 24.08
CA ARG A 186 -0.05 32.06 23.44
C ARG A 186 1.08 32.45 22.47
N GLY A 187 0.68 32.95 21.30
CA GLY A 187 1.57 33.48 20.27
C GLY A 187 2.32 32.43 19.45
N ASP A 188 2.01 31.15 19.64
CA ASP A 188 2.50 30.05 18.79
C ASP A 188 1.47 29.73 17.71
N ASP A 189 1.92 29.36 16.52
CA ASP A 189 1.04 28.81 15.49
C ASP A 189 0.79 27.33 15.78
N ILE A 190 -0.47 27.01 16.09
CA ILE A 190 -0.89 25.69 16.54
C ILE A 190 -1.71 25.07 15.42
N GLU A 191 -1.22 23.95 14.91
CA GLU A 191 -1.86 23.16 13.87
C GLU A 191 -2.63 22.00 14.51
N TYR A 192 -3.81 21.67 14.00
CA TYR A 192 -4.65 20.59 14.52
C TYR A 192 -5.60 20.03 13.48
N ARG A 193 -6.19 18.88 13.80
CA ARG A 193 -7.20 18.17 13.01
C ARG A 193 -8.22 17.52 13.90
N TYR A 194 -9.38 17.27 13.33
CA TYR A 194 -10.40 16.44 13.96
C TYR A 194 -10.37 15.00 13.44
N PHE A 195 -10.82 14.08 14.29
CA PHE A 195 -11.16 12.73 13.89
C PHE A 195 -12.40 12.23 14.64
N GLN A 196 -13.04 11.23 14.03
CA GLN A 196 -14.16 10.49 14.55
C GLN A 196 -13.68 9.09 14.96
N GLY A 197 -13.99 8.67 16.18
CA GLY A 197 -13.46 7.41 16.71
C GLY A 197 -14.04 6.97 18.04
N THR A 198 -13.47 5.89 18.58
CA THR A 198 -13.83 5.32 19.88
C THR A 198 -12.61 5.30 20.79
N PHE A 199 -12.79 5.75 22.03
CA PHE A 199 -11.77 5.72 23.09
C PHE A 199 -12.10 4.55 24.02
N LEU A 200 -11.21 3.56 24.08
CA LEU A 200 -11.39 2.38 24.91
C LEU A 200 -10.77 2.59 26.28
N GLU A 201 -11.42 2.07 27.32
CA GLU A 201 -10.89 2.11 28.67
C GLU A 201 -9.53 1.41 28.75
N PRO A 202 -8.53 1.99 29.44
CA PRO A 202 -7.24 1.34 29.63
C PRO A 202 -7.41 -0.01 30.32
N GLN A 203 -6.77 -1.07 29.79
CA GLN A 203 -6.79 -2.41 30.39
C GLN A 203 -6.17 -2.45 31.81
N LYS A 204 -5.40 -1.44 32.19
CA LYS A 204 -4.78 -1.28 33.51
C LYS A 204 -4.99 0.13 34.01
N THR A 205 -5.26 0.30 35.30
CA THR A 205 -5.40 1.61 35.94
C THR A 205 -4.15 2.48 35.66
N GLY A 206 -4.33 3.60 34.96
CA GLY A 206 -3.25 4.50 34.56
C GLY A 206 -2.47 4.09 33.29
N GLY A 207 -2.91 3.06 32.56
CA GLY A 207 -2.41 2.73 31.23
C GLY A 207 -2.88 3.72 30.16
N PRO A 208 -2.24 3.75 28.98
CA PRO A 208 -2.70 4.59 27.87
C PRO A 208 -4.08 4.14 27.38
N CYS A 209 -4.91 5.11 27.01
CA CYS A 209 -6.18 4.84 26.33
C CYS A 209 -5.90 4.30 24.92
N GLN A 210 -6.58 3.22 24.54
CA GLN A 210 -6.53 2.74 23.17
C GLN A 210 -7.58 3.48 22.34
N VAL A 211 -7.18 4.04 21.20
CA VAL A 211 -8.05 4.86 20.36
C VAL A 211 -8.23 4.20 19.01
N ILE A 212 -9.48 3.99 18.62
CA ILE A 212 -9.88 3.55 17.29
C ILE A 212 -10.26 4.78 16.47
N ILE A 213 -9.63 4.96 15.31
CA ILE A 213 -9.98 6.03 14.39
C ILE A 213 -10.78 5.42 13.24
N HIS A 214 -12.02 5.86 13.07
CA HIS A 214 -12.87 5.42 11.95
C HIS A 214 -12.76 6.37 10.75
N LYS A 215 -12.78 7.69 11.02
CA LYS A 215 -12.64 8.74 10.01
C LYS A 215 -11.82 9.90 10.54
N TRP A 216 -11.08 10.60 9.68
CA TRP A 216 -10.28 11.75 10.10
C TRP A 216 -10.05 12.77 8.98
N GLU A 217 -9.77 14.01 9.35
CA GLU A 217 -9.55 15.10 8.39
C GLU A 217 -8.19 14.99 7.69
N THR A 218 -8.18 15.02 6.35
CA THR A 218 -6.99 14.77 5.52
C THR A 218 -6.59 15.93 4.62
N HIS A 219 -7.14 17.13 4.84
CA HIS A 219 -6.72 18.34 4.12
C HIS A 219 -5.19 18.48 4.16
N LEU A 220 -4.56 18.87 3.05
CA LEU A 220 -3.09 18.96 2.99
C LEU A 220 -2.53 19.86 4.10
N PRO A 221 -2.90 21.16 4.19
CA PRO A 221 -2.67 21.92 5.40
C PRO A 221 -3.66 21.46 6.49
N PRO A 222 -3.21 21.20 7.72
CA PRO A 222 -4.11 21.08 8.87
C PRO A 222 -4.80 22.42 9.15
N ARG A 223 -5.81 22.41 10.03
CA ARG A 223 -6.36 23.66 10.60
C ARG A 223 -5.28 24.33 11.44
N SER A 224 -5.30 25.67 11.54
CA SER A 224 -4.34 26.40 12.36
C SER A 224 -4.97 27.53 13.16
N ILE A 225 -4.38 27.82 14.31
CA ILE A 225 -4.71 28.98 15.13
C ILE A 225 -3.47 29.55 15.80
N THR A 226 -3.39 30.88 15.90
CA THR A 226 -2.41 31.58 16.74
C THR A 226 -3.13 32.33 17.87
N PRO A 227 -3.30 31.73 19.06
CA PRO A 227 -4.06 32.35 20.14
C PRO A 227 -3.25 33.50 20.79
N LEU A 228 -3.81 34.71 20.79
CA LEU A 228 -3.21 35.87 21.46
C LEU A 228 -3.88 36.15 22.81
N GLU A 229 -5.16 35.83 22.90
CA GLU A 229 -6.04 35.97 24.06
C GLU A 229 -6.98 34.77 24.15
N ASP A 230 -7.82 34.72 25.18
CA ASP A 230 -8.80 33.64 25.30
C ASP A 230 -9.81 33.77 24.15
N THR A 231 -9.98 32.69 23.38
CA THR A 231 -10.63 32.73 22.06
C THR A 231 -11.72 31.67 21.96
N SER A 232 -12.80 31.97 21.25
CA SER A 232 -13.81 31.00 20.83
C SER A 232 -13.64 30.72 19.34
N ILE A 233 -13.60 29.44 18.97
CA ILE A 233 -13.32 28.93 17.63
C ILE A 233 -14.53 28.12 17.19
N ASP A 234 -15.21 28.56 16.14
CA ASP A 234 -16.22 27.77 15.44
C ASP A 234 -15.61 27.21 14.15
N ASP A 235 -15.30 25.91 14.15
CA ASP A 235 -14.66 25.21 13.05
C ASP A 235 -15.65 24.69 11.99
N GLY A 236 -16.93 25.02 12.13
CA GLY A 236 -17.96 24.63 11.18
C GLY A 236 -18.31 23.15 11.31
N HIS A 237 -18.10 22.37 10.25
CA HIS A 237 -18.46 20.95 10.19
C HIS A 237 -17.23 20.06 10.11
N PHE A 238 -17.29 18.91 10.77
CA PHE A 238 -16.25 17.87 10.68
C PHE A 238 -15.94 17.54 9.23
N GLY A 239 -14.65 17.59 8.85
CA GLY A 239 -14.23 17.23 7.50
C GLY A 239 -14.29 18.33 6.47
N ILE A 240 -14.87 19.50 6.78
CA ILE A 240 -15.05 20.60 5.83
C ILE A 240 -14.19 21.79 6.24
N VAL A 241 -13.32 22.23 5.33
CA VAL A 241 -12.50 23.44 5.44
C VAL A 241 -12.66 24.22 4.14
N ASP A 242 -13.02 25.50 4.22
CA ASP A 242 -13.26 26.36 3.05
C ASP A 242 -14.21 25.74 2.01
N ASP A 243 -15.33 25.17 2.47
CA ASP A 243 -16.33 24.45 1.67
C ASP A 243 -15.80 23.19 0.93
N VAL A 244 -14.59 22.71 1.27
CA VAL A 244 -14.00 21.49 0.72
C VAL A 244 -13.99 20.39 1.78
N GLU A 245 -14.71 19.31 1.48
CA GLU A 245 -14.66 18.09 2.27
C GLU A 245 -13.38 17.29 1.97
N SER A 246 -12.62 16.94 3.01
CA SER A 246 -11.47 16.03 2.91
C SER A 246 -11.39 15.16 4.15
N VAL A 247 -12.00 13.99 4.07
CA VAL A 247 -12.01 12.97 5.11
C VAL A 247 -11.56 11.64 4.52
N ASP A 248 -10.81 10.86 5.28
CA ASP A 248 -10.46 9.50 4.90
C ASP A 248 -10.76 8.51 6.03
N SER A 249 -10.90 7.24 5.69
CA SER A 249 -10.96 6.15 6.66
C SER A 249 -9.67 6.09 7.48
N GLY A 250 -9.80 5.71 8.74
CA GLY A 250 -8.65 5.45 9.61
C GLY A 250 -7.82 4.24 9.17
N TRP A 251 -7.03 3.74 10.11
CA TRP A 251 -6.14 2.59 9.95
C TRP A 251 -6.22 1.74 11.21
N LEU A 252 -5.61 0.55 11.20
CA LEU A 252 -5.55 -0.30 12.37
C LEU A 252 -4.62 0.34 13.40
N THR A 253 -5.18 0.89 14.47
CA THR A 253 -4.45 1.53 15.57
C THR A 253 -4.15 0.53 16.68
N CYS A 254 -5.12 -0.30 17.02
CA CYS A 254 -5.03 -1.35 18.06
C CYS A 254 -5.83 -2.62 17.72
N GLN A 255 -6.67 -2.58 16.68
CA GLN A 255 -7.51 -3.69 16.26
C GLN A 255 -6.71 -4.68 15.41
N THR A 256 -7.18 -5.92 15.36
CA THR A 256 -6.72 -6.91 14.39
C THR A 256 -7.83 -7.16 13.38
N GLU A 257 -7.47 -7.19 12.09
CA GLU A 257 -8.37 -7.63 11.02
C GLU A 257 -8.04 -9.07 10.61
N ILE A 258 -9.04 -9.95 10.63
CA ILE A 258 -8.95 -11.33 10.16
C ILE A 258 -9.80 -11.43 8.90
N ARG A 259 -9.21 -11.90 7.79
CA ARG A 259 -9.95 -12.22 6.58
C ARG A 259 -9.94 -13.72 6.32
N LEU A 260 -11.11 -14.28 6.03
CA LEU A 260 -11.33 -15.69 5.75
C LEU A 260 -11.94 -15.85 4.37
N ARG A 261 -11.38 -16.71 3.53
CA ARG A 261 -11.78 -16.84 2.13
C ARG A 261 -12.14 -18.27 1.77
N LEU A 262 -13.29 -18.39 1.12
CA LEU A 262 -13.75 -19.62 0.47
C LEU A 262 -13.64 -19.42 -1.04
N HIS A 263 -12.69 -20.11 -1.65
CA HIS A 263 -12.43 -19.99 -3.09
C HIS A 263 -12.01 -21.28 -3.77
N PHE A 264 -12.24 -21.31 -5.08
CA PHE A 264 -11.78 -22.37 -5.97
C PHE A 264 -10.38 -22.02 -6.48
N SER A 265 -9.37 -22.49 -5.76
CA SER A 265 -7.96 -22.49 -6.19
C SER A 265 -7.67 -23.78 -6.98
N GLU A 266 -6.51 -24.42 -6.76
CA GLU A 266 -6.23 -25.77 -7.31
C GLU A 266 -7.29 -26.82 -6.95
N LYS A 267 -7.97 -26.63 -5.81
CA LYS A 267 -9.01 -27.53 -5.29
C LYS A 267 -10.22 -26.70 -4.86
N PRO A 268 -11.45 -27.25 -4.99
CA PRO A 268 -12.65 -26.59 -4.48
C PRO A 268 -12.54 -26.36 -2.96
N PRO A 269 -13.18 -25.30 -2.43
CA PRO A 269 -13.10 -24.98 -1.00
C PRO A 269 -13.81 -26.04 -0.17
N VAL A 270 -14.83 -26.72 -0.70
CA VAL A 270 -15.56 -27.79 -0.01
C VAL A 270 -15.35 -29.12 -0.72
N SER A 271 -15.01 -30.15 0.08
CA SER A 271 -14.83 -31.53 -0.39
C SER A 271 -15.68 -32.49 0.44
N ILE A 272 -16.72 -33.05 -0.17
CA ILE A 272 -17.64 -33.99 0.48
C ILE A 272 -17.19 -35.44 0.29
N THR A 273 -17.20 -36.22 1.38
CA THR A 273 -16.84 -37.65 1.36
C THR A 273 -18.08 -38.55 1.37
N LYS A 274 -19.22 -38.09 1.90
CA LYS A 274 -20.44 -38.90 1.99
C LYS A 274 -21.18 -38.95 0.66
N ARG A 275 -21.55 -40.17 0.25
CA ARG A 275 -22.23 -40.43 -1.04
C ARG A 275 -23.52 -39.63 -1.22
N LYS A 276 -24.32 -39.46 -0.15
CA LYS A 276 -25.58 -38.69 -0.16
C LYS A 276 -25.37 -37.28 -0.73
N PHE A 277 -24.32 -36.60 -0.27
CA PHE A 277 -24.08 -35.18 -0.55
C PHE A 277 -23.06 -34.94 -1.67
N LYS A 278 -22.62 -36.00 -2.37
CA LYS A 278 -21.49 -35.91 -3.32
C LYS A 278 -21.79 -35.08 -4.56
N LYS A 279 -23.08 -34.91 -4.89
CA LYS A 279 -23.55 -34.10 -6.02
C LYS A 279 -24.21 -32.78 -5.58
N SER A 280 -24.35 -32.59 -4.26
CA SER A 280 -24.98 -31.40 -3.69
C SER A 280 -24.10 -30.18 -3.92
N ARG A 281 -24.75 -29.03 -4.13
CA ARG A 281 -24.12 -27.72 -4.08
C ARG A 281 -24.43 -27.09 -2.72
N PHE A 282 -23.53 -26.25 -2.23
CA PHE A 282 -23.64 -25.70 -0.88
C PHE A 282 -23.69 -24.18 -0.88
N ARG A 283 -24.49 -23.66 0.04
CA ARG A 283 -24.43 -22.30 0.54
C ARG A 283 -23.74 -22.30 1.89
N VAL A 284 -22.98 -21.25 2.17
CA VAL A 284 -22.20 -21.13 3.41
C VAL A 284 -22.52 -19.82 4.10
N LYS A 285 -22.88 -19.93 5.38
CA LYS A 285 -23.05 -18.81 6.31
C LYS A 285 -21.90 -18.86 7.32
N LEU A 286 -21.28 -17.72 7.61
CA LEU A 286 -20.36 -17.59 8.73
C LEU A 286 -21.06 -16.91 9.90
N THR A 287 -21.12 -17.56 11.05
CA THR A 287 -21.61 -16.96 12.29
C THR A 287 -20.42 -16.70 13.20
N LEU A 288 -20.36 -15.51 13.76
CA LEU A 288 -19.45 -15.17 14.86
C LEU A 288 -20.26 -15.35 16.16
N GLU A 289 -20.04 -16.47 16.84
CA GLU A 289 -20.51 -16.64 18.22
C GLU A 289 -19.42 -16.05 19.14
N GLY A 290 -19.79 -15.58 20.33
CA GLY A 290 -18.95 -14.72 21.18
C GLY A 290 -17.62 -15.33 21.64
N LEU A 291 -16.97 -14.65 22.59
CA LEU A 291 -15.65 -15.01 23.12
C LEU A 291 -15.62 -16.48 23.60
N GLU A 292 -14.47 -17.15 23.46
CA GLU A 292 -14.24 -18.50 24.01
C GLU A 292 -14.45 -18.41 25.55
N GLU A 293 -15.60 -18.84 26.06
CA GLU A 293 -15.88 -18.83 27.51
C GLU A 293 -15.01 -19.88 28.20
N GLU A 294 -13.88 -19.46 28.78
CA GLU A 294 -13.19 -20.22 29.81
C GLU A 294 -13.99 -20.08 31.12
N GLY A 295 -14.81 -21.08 31.43
CA GLY A 295 -15.79 -20.99 32.51
C GLY A 295 -15.24 -20.63 33.89
N GLU A 296 -15.94 -19.72 34.57
CA GLU A 296 -16.22 -19.83 36.00
C GLU A 296 -17.75 -19.72 36.17
N ASP A 297 -18.26 -20.61 37.02
CA ASP A 297 -19.64 -21.03 37.19
C ASP A 297 -20.74 -19.95 37.13
N GLU A 298 -21.88 -20.36 36.56
CA GLU A 298 -23.20 -19.79 36.85
C GLU A 298 -23.44 -19.79 38.38
N GLU A 299 -23.12 -18.70 39.08
CA GLU A 299 -23.74 -18.24 40.36
C GLU A 299 -22.94 -17.07 40.98
N ASP A 300 -22.97 -15.87 40.36
CA ASP A 300 -22.91 -14.62 41.15
C ASP A 300 -23.69 -13.50 40.45
N ASP A 301 -25.00 -13.68 40.41
CA ASP A 301 -25.94 -12.61 40.10
C ASP A 301 -25.94 -11.62 41.27
N ARG A 302 -25.10 -10.57 41.16
CA ARG A 302 -25.28 -9.18 41.63
C ARG A 302 -23.93 -8.59 42.05
N LEU A 303 -23.29 -7.84 41.15
CA LEU A 303 -22.54 -6.61 41.48
C LEU A 303 -22.16 -5.85 40.18
N SER A 304 -22.87 -4.76 39.92
CA SER A 304 -22.50 -3.60 39.07
C SER A 304 -22.30 -3.83 37.55
N PRO A 305 -23.11 -3.22 36.66
CA PRO A 305 -22.82 -3.21 35.23
C PRO A 305 -21.76 -2.14 34.94
N THR A 306 -20.50 -2.45 35.22
CA THR A 306 -19.41 -1.68 34.59
C THR A 306 -19.30 -2.23 33.18
N ILE A 307 -20.12 -1.71 32.27
CA ILE A 307 -20.02 -2.01 30.84
C ILE A 307 -18.66 -1.46 30.41
N GLN A 308 -17.63 -2.31 30.43
CA GLN A 308 -16.38 -2.03 29.75
C GLN A 308 -16.77 -1.74 28.29
N GLN A 309 -16.57 -0.51 27.83
CA GLN A 309 -16.77 -0.14 26.42
C GLN A 309 -15.72 -0.87 25.58
N LYS A 310 -15.96 -2.15 25.28
CA LYS A 310 -15.19 -2.94 24.31
C LYS A 310 -15.82 -2.72 22.93
N MET A 311 -14.97 -2.51 21.91
CA MET A 311 -15.42 -2.42 20.53
C MET A 311 -16.14 -3.73 20.13
N PRO A 312 -17.36 -3.66 19.55
CA PRO A 312 -18.04 -4.84 19.07
C PRO A 312 -17.31 -5.40 17.85
N ASN A 313 -17.17 -6.71 17.78
CA ASN A 313 -16.59 -7.37 16.61
C ASN A 313 -17.44 -7.06 15.36
N THR A 314 -16.77 -6.76 14.25
CA THR A 314 -17.45 -6.54 12.96
C THR A 314 -17.40 -7.82 12.11
N LEU A 315 -18.38 -7.98 11.21
CA LEU A 315 -18.37 -9.02 10.19
C LEU A 315 -18.90 -8.46 8.87
N GLU A 316 -18.01 -8.32 7.90
CA GLU A 316 -18.36 -7.94 6.53
C GLU A 316 -18.16 -9.11 5.57
N ILE A 317 -18.97 -9.16 4.50
CA ILE A 317 -18.91 -10.21 3.50
C ILE A 317 -18.68 -9.60 2.12
N SER A 318 -17.63 -10.03 1.44
CA SER A 318 -17.26 -9.61 0.10
C SER A 318 -17.40 -10.76 -0.90
N LEU A 319 -18.07 -10.49 -2.01
CA LEU A 319 -18.21 -11.37 -3.16
C LEU A 319 -17.33 -10.86 -4.29
N ILE A 320 -16.31 -11.64 -4.66
CA ILE A 320 -15.23 -11.20 -5.57
C ILE A 320 -15.22 -12.12 -6.79
N SER A 321 -15.22 -11.55 -7.99
CA SER A 321 -15.14 -12.25 -9.29
C SER A 321 -14.15 -11.55 -10.21
N ASP A 322 -13.90 -12.07 -11.42
CA ASP A 322 -12.99 -11.45 -12.41
C ASP A 322 -13.41 -10.04 -12.89
N THR A 323 -14.63 -9.61 -12.58
CA THR A 323 -15.20 -8.33 -13.05
C THR A 323 -15.82 -7.47 -11.95
N GLU A 324 -16.15 -8.05 -10.79
CA GLU A 324 -16.89 -7.35 -9.75
C GLU A 324 -16.32 -7.64 -8.36
N PHE A 325 -16.25 -6.59 -7.54
CA PHE A 325 -16.02 -6.65 -6.10
C PHE A 325 -17.25 -6.06 -5.39
N LYS A 326 -17.98 -6.86 -4.61
CA LYS A 326 -19.22 -6.42 -3.95
C LYS A 326 -19.17 -6.75 -2.45
N SER A 327 -19.09 -5.73 -1.61
CA SER A 327 -19.25 -5.87 -0.15
C SER A 327 -20.72 -5.79 0.29
N ARG A 328 -21.01 -6.46 1.40
CA ARG A 328 -22.30 -6.59 2.06
C ARG A 328 -22.07 -6.63 3.57
N HIS A 329 -22.78 -5.79 4.31
CA HIS A 329 -22.81 -5.83 5.78
C HIS A 329 -23.75 -6.90 6.35
N SER A 330 -24.35 -7.71 5.48
CA SER A 330 -25.22 -8.81 5.87
C SER A 330 -25.16 -9.95 4.85
N GLN A 331 -25.55 -11.13 5.31
CA GLN A 331 -25.66 -12.33 4.50
C GLN A 331 -27.08 -12.88 4.56
N PRO A 332 -27.53 -13.63 3.54
CA PRO A 332 -28.79 -14.35 3.60
C PRO A 332 -28.83 -15.31 4.79
N GLU A 333 -30.04 -15.67 5.22
CA GLU A 333 -30.25 -16.55 6.38
C GLU A 333 -29.55 -17.91 6.23
N CYS A 334 -29.45 -18.44 4.99
CA CYS A 334 -28.70 -19.65 4.63
C CYS A 334 -27.34 -19.35 3.94
N GLY A 335 -26.80 -18.15 4.13
CA GLY A 335 -25.51 -17.74 3.57
C GLY A 335 -25.49 -17.62 2.04
N TYR A 336 -24.30 -17.55 1.44
CA TYR A 336 -24.09 -17.41 -0.01
C TYR A 336 -23.70 -18.74 -0.67
N GLY A 337 -24.16 -18.97 -1.90
CA GLY A 337 -23.79 -20.14 -2.68
C GLY A 337 -22.31 -20.12 -3.09
N LEU A 338 -21.63 -21.26 -2.96
CA LEU A 338 -20.26 -21.42 -3.46
C LEU A 338 -20.26 -21.55 -4.99
N GLN A 339 -19.47 -20.71 -5.67
CA GLN A 339 -19.39 -20.67 -7.13
C GLN A 339 -17.92 -20.74 -7.60
N PRO A 340 -17.59 -21.50 -8.67
CA PRO A 340 -16.22 -21.66 -9.16
C PRO A 340 -15.52 -20.37 -9.63
N ASP A 341 -16.30 -19.40 -10.09
CA ASP A 341 -15.86 -18.12 -10.65
C ASP A 341 -15.88 -16.97 -9.63
N ARG A 342 -16.08 -17.30 -8.34
CA ARG A 342 -16.26 -16.31 -7.28
C ARG A 342 -15.59 -16.73 -5.98
N TRP A 343 -15.06 -15.74 -5.26
CA TRP A 343 -14.62 -15.88 -3.89
C TRP A 343 -15.66 -15.28 -2.95
N THR A 344 -15.87 -15.94 -1.83
CA THR A 344 -16.53 -15.35 -0.67
C THR A 344 -15.45 -15.05 0.36
N GLU A 345 -15.27 -13.77 0.67
CA GLU A 345 -14.37 -13.28 1.73
C GLU A 345 -15.22 -12.79 2.91
N TYR A 346 -14.82 -13.15 4.12
CA TYR A 346 -15.36 -12.63 5.37
C TYR A 346 -14.28 -11.80 6.05
N THR A 347 -14.58 -10.55 6.39
CA THR A 347 -13.66 -9.63 7.06
C THR A 347 -14.17 -9.36 8.46
N ILE A 348 -13.32 -9.62 9.46
CA ILE A 348 -13.65 -9.46 10.89
C ILE A 348 -12.63 -8.51 11.50
N GLN A 349 -13.09 -7.43 12.12
CA GLN A 349 -12.24 -6.62 12.98
C GLN A 349 -12.58 -6.88 14.45
N THR A 350 -11.54 -7.05 15.26
CA THR A 350 -11.69 -7.43 16.67
C THR A 350 -10.52 -6.89 17.52
N MET A 351 -10.78 -6.74 18.82
CA MET A 351 -9.76 -6.50 19.85
C MET A 351 -9.22 -7.81 20.45
N GLU A 352 -9.87 -8.95 20.19
CA GLU A 352 -9.58 -10.24 20.81
C GLU A 352 -9.37 -11.31 19.72
N PRO A 353 -8.34 -11.16 18.85
CA PRO A 353 -8.16 -12.00 17.65
C PRO A 353 -7.95 -13.49 17.94
N ASP A 354 -7.55 -13.84 19.17
CA ASP A 354 -7.22 -15.20 19.56
C ASP A 354 -8.36 -15.84 20.38
N ASN A 355 -9.51 -15.16 20.49
CA ASN A 355 -10.63 -15.52 21.37
C ASN A 355 -11.99 -15.44 20.64
N LEU A 356 -12.09 -15.96 19.42
CA LEU A 356 -13.33 -15.95 18.63
C LEU A 356 -13.76 -17.37 18.25
N GLU A 357 -15.06 -17.66 18.42
CA GLU A 357 -15.69 -18.85 17.86
C GLU A 357 -16.39 -18.54 16.53
N LEU A 358 -15.88 -19.14 15.45
CA LEU A 358 -16.35 -18.92 14.08
C LEU A 358 -16.98 -20.19 13.51
N ILE A 359 -18.27 -20.13 13.19
CA ILE A 359 -19.04 -21.29 12.73
C ILE A 359 -19.42 -21.11 11.26
N PHE A 360 -18.90 -21.98 10.41
CA PHE A 360 -19.33 -22.12 9.02
C PHE A 360 -20.47 -23.12 8.94
N ASP A 361 -21.69 -22.65 8.68
CA ASP A 361 -22.87 -23.49 8.44
C ASP A 361 -23.05 -23.78 6.95
N PHE A 362 -23.26 -25.06 6.63
CA PHE A 362 -23.42 -25.54 5.26
C PHE A 362 -24.88 -25.91 5.00
N PHE A 363 -25.46 -25.29 3.98
CA PHE A 363 -26.82 -25.56 3.52
C PHE A 363 -26.79 -26.15 2.12
N GLU A 364 -27.57 -27.20 1.86
CA GLU A 364 -27.78 -27.70 0.49
C GLU A 364 -28.54 -26.64 -0.32
N GLU A 365 -28.07 -26.34 -1.54
CA GLU A 365 -28.64 -25.25 -2.36
C GLU A 365 -30.05 -25.57 -2.86
N ASP A 366 -30.37 -26.85 -3.05
CA ASP A 366 -31.73 -27.33 -3.29
C ASP A 366 -32.45 -27.42 -1.94
N LEU A 367 -32.87 -26.25 -1.44
CA LEU A 367 -33.56 -26.03 -0.16
C LEU A 367 -34.96 -26.68 -0.10
N SER A 368 -35.21 -27.70 -0.92
CA SER A 368 -36.53 -28.31 -1.15
C SER A 368 -37.02 -29.15 0.03
N GLU A 369 -36.11 -29.66 0.88
CA GLU A 369 -36.46 -30.47 2.06
C GLU A 369 -35.69 -30.02 3.30
N ALA A 370 -36.39 -29.95 4.44
CA ALA A 370 -35.77 -29.75 5.74
C ALA A 370 -34.99 -31.01 6.13
N VAL A 371 -33.74 -30.85 6.60
CA VAL A 371 -32.90 -31.98 7.02
C VAL A 371 -33.45 -32.61 8.31
N ILE A 372 -34.02 -31.81 9.20
CA ILE A 372 -34.79 -32.24 10.37
C ILE A 372 -36.21 -31.70 10.25
N GLN A 373 -37.21 -32.55 10.52
CA GLN A 373 -38.61 -32.14 10.48
C GLN A 373 -38.89 -31.08 11.56
N GLY A 374 -39.41 -29.92 11.17
CA GLY A 374 -39.65 -28.78 12.06
C GLY A 374 -38.54 -27.73 12.09
N ASP A 375 -37.47 -27.88 11.30
CA ASP A 375 -36.45 -26.85 11.15
C ASP A 375 -37.05 -25.53 10.62
N ALA A 376 -36.61 -24.41 11.21
CA ALA A 376 -36.92 -23.08 10.71
C ALA A 376 -36.26 -22.82 9.34
N LEU A 377 -35.08 -23.41 9.10
CA LEU A 377 -34.30 -23.24 7.87
C LEU A 377 -34.07 -24.58 7.16
N PRO A 378 -34.56 -24.77 5.92
CA PRO A 378 -34.37 -26.00 5.19
C PRO A 378 -32.90 -26.20 4.77
N GLY A 379 -32.50 -27.47 4.55
CA GLY A 379 -31.21 -27.79 3.93
C GLY A 379 -29.95 -27.71 4.80
N HIS A 380 -29.98 -27.36 6.10
CA HIS A 380 -28.78 -27.33 6.95
C HIS A 380 -28.18 -28.74 7.16
N VAL A 381 -27.05 -29.03 6.51
CA VAL A 381 -26.45 -30.38 6.50
C VAL A 381 -25.42 -30.61 7.61
N GLY A 382 -24.77 -29.54 8.07
CA GLY A 382 -23.67 -29.61 9.03
C GLY A 382 -22.88 -28.32 9.12
N SER A 383 -21.92 -28.31 10.04
CA SER A 383 -21.14 -27.11 10.39
C SER A 383 -19.67 -27.44 10.56
N ALA A 384 -18.80 -26.45 10.34
CA ALA A 384 -17.38 -26.51 10.70
C ALA A 384 -17.06 -25.33 11.64
N CYS A 385 -16.46 -25.63 12.78
CA CYS A 385 -16.06 -24.62 13.77
C CYS A 385 -14.56 -24.30 13.60
N LEU A 386 -14.23 -23.01 13.68
CA LEU A 386 -12.89 -22.45 13.74
C LEU A 386 -12.78 -21.66 15.03
N LEU A 387 -11.91 -22.11 15.93
CA LEU A 387 -11.48 -21.33 17.09
C LEU A 387 -10.30 -20.47 16.65
N SER A 388 -10.38 -19.15 16.85
CA SER A 388 -9.34 -18.25 16.35
C SER A 388 -8.03 -18.38 17.14
N SER A 389 -8.06 -18.93 18.35
CA SER A 389 -6.88 -19.44 19.07
C SER A 389 -6.03 -20.38 18.21
N THR A 390 -6.63 -21.21 17.35
CA THR A 390 -5.89 -22.10 16.42
C THR A 390 -5.06 -21.31 15.41
N LEU A 391 -5.53 -20.13 14.99
CA LEU A 391 -4.78 -19.24 14.11
C LEU A 391 -3.57 -18.66 14.85
N ALA A 392 -3.75 -18.25 16.10
CA ALA A 392 -2.71 -17.71 16.95
C ALA A 392 -1.59 -18.74 17.22
N GLU A 393 -1.97 -19.96 17.59
CA GLU A 393 -1.06 -21.09 17.85
C GLU A 393 -0.23 -21.47 16.62
N SER A 394 -0.76 -21.26 15.40
CA SER A 394 -0.02 -21.52 14.17
C SER A 394 1.23 -20.65 14.01
N GLY A 395 1.26 -19.48 14.69
CA GLY A 395 2.31 -18.47 14.58
C GLY A 395 2.44 -17.84 13.19
N LYS A 396 1.49 -18.09 12.27
CA LYS A 396 1.49 -17.58 10.90
C LYS A 396 0.39 -16.56 10.71
N SER A 397 0.73 -15.43 10.10
CA SER A 397 -0.25 -14.40 9.75
C SER A 397 -1.07 -14.73 8.51
N CYS A 398 -0.75 -15.76 7.74
CA CYS A 398 -1.53 -16.18 6.58
C CYS A 398 -1.37 -17.69 6.31
N GLY A 399 -2.34 -18.28 5.61
CA GLY A 399 -2.26 -19.67 5.19
C GLY A 399 -3.62 -20.30 4.87
N ILE A 400 -3.65 -21.63 4.78
CA ILE A 400 -4.86 -22.39 4.48
C ILE A 400 -5.14 -23.37 5.61
N LEU A 401 -6.29 -23.22 6.26
CA LEU A 401 -6.85 -24.17 7.22
C LEU A 401 -7.72 -25.21 6.51
N THR A 402 -7.80 -26.40 7.09
CA THR A 402 -8.73 -27.45 6.64
C THR A 402 -9.55 -27.93 7.82
N LEU A 403 -10.83 -27.59 7.84
CA LEU A 403 -11.75 -27.89 8.93
C LEU A 403 -12.67 -29.05 8.55
N PRO A 404 -12.96 -30.00 9.46
CA PRO A 404 -13.94 -31.05 9.22
C PRO A 404 -15.36 -30.46 9.23
N ILE A 405 -16.17 -30.84 8.26
CA ILE A 405 -17.60 -30.51 8.26
C ILE A 405 -18.33 -31.62 9.02
N MET A 406 -18.89 -31.28 10.17
CA MET A 406 -19.59 -32.20 11.05
C MET A 406 -21.07 -32.26 10.71
N SER A 407 -21.58 -33.46 10.44
CA SER A 407 -23.01 -33.68 10.20
C SER A 407 -23.83 -33.19 11.36
N ARG A 408 -24.87 -32.41 11.08
CA ARG A 408 -25.83 -31.99 12.10
C ARG A 408 -26.52 -33.19 12.77
N LEU A 409 -26.98 -34.15 11.97
CA LEU A 409 -27.72 -35.34 12.44
C LEU A 409 -26.83 -36.37 13.14
N SER A 410 -25.76 -36.79 12.46
CA SER A 410 -25.00 -37.97 12.91
C SER A 410 -23.78 -37.63 13.76
N ARG A 411 -23.42 -36.33 13.86
CA ARG A 411 -22.17 -35.83 14.44
C ARG A 411 -20.92 -36.49 13.85
N LYS A 412 -21.03 -37.12 12.68
CA LYS A 412 -19.91 -37.69 11.92
C LYS A 412 -19.46 -36.71 10.85
N THR A 413 -18.17 -36.72 10.53
CA THR A 413 -17.61 -35.92 9.43
C THR A 413 -18.25 -36.29 8.09
N ILE A 414 -18.79 -35.30 7.38
CA ILE A 414 -19.40 -35.45 6.05
C ILE A 414 -18.48 -35.01 4.91
N GLY A 415 -17.47 -34.22 5.25
CA GLY A 415 -16.52 -33.62 4.32
C GLY A 415 -15.54 -32.72 5.06
N LYS A 416 -14.88 -31.85 4.31
CA LYS A 416 -13.97 -30.83 4.83
C LYS A 416 -14.12 -29.53 4.05
N VAL A 417 -13.88 -28.41 4.71
CA VAL A 417 -13.77 -27.08 4.11
C VAL A 417 -12.33 -26.59 4.22
N ARG A 418 -11.82 -25.98 3.15
CA ARG A 418 -10.55 -25.27 3.08
C ARG A 418 -10.85 -23.79 3.22
N VAL A 419 -10.23 -23.15 4.21
CA VAL A 419 -10.39 -21.72 4.49
C VAL A 419 -9.01 -21.09 4.36
N ASP A 420 -8.86 -20.23 3.36
CA ASP A 420 -7.68 -19.38 3.23
C ASP A 420 -7.82 -18.18 4.17
N TYR A 421 -6.76 -17.76 4.84
CA TYR A 421 -6.82 -16.71 5.83
C TYR A 421 -5.63 -15.76 5.80
N ILE A 422 -5.88 -14.53 6.25
CA ILE A 422 -4.86 -13.54 6.57
C ILE A 422 -5.24 -12.79 7.85
N ILE A 423 -4.25 -12.47 8.67
CA ILE A 423 -4.36 -11.70 9.91
C ILE A 423 -3.53 -10.44 9.73
N ILE A 424 -4.14 -9.28 9.91
CA ILE A 424 -3.52 -7.97 9.75
C ILE A 424 -3.49 -7.29 11.11
N LYS A 425 -2.29 -6.96 11.58
CA LYS A 425 -2.07 -6.28 12.86
C LYS A 425 -1.51 -4.87 12.60
N PRO A 426 -1.64 -3.91 13.54
CA PRO A 426 -0.93 -2.64 13.50
C PRO A 426 0.59 -2.85 13.43
N ILE A 427 1.33 -1.83 13.02
CA ILE A 427 2.80 -1.91 12.97
C ILE A 427 3.35 -2.05 14.40
N GLN A 428 4.08 -3.12 14.68
CA GLN A 428 4.57 -3.38 16.04
C GLN A 428 5.59 -2.32 16.48
N GLY A 429 5.35 -1.55 17.53
CA GLY A 429 6.34 -0.57 18.03
C GLY A 429 6.53 0.66 17.15
N TYR A 430 5.55 0.97 16.29
CA TYR A 430 5.43 2.26 15.62
C TYR A 430 3.96 2.68 15.61
N SER A 431 3.66 3.85 16.16
CA SER A 431 2.32 4.44 16.11
C SER A 431 2.30 5.51 15.02
N CYS A 432 1.35 5.41 14.10
CA CYS A 432 1.12 6.48 13.13
C CYS A 432 0.44 7.67 13.83
N ASP A 433 0.82 8.88 13.42
CA ASP A 433 0.24 10.14 13.90
C ASP A 433 -0.88 10.62 12.96
N VAL A 434 -1.61 11.65 13.37
CA VAL A 434 -2.62 12.33 12.53
C VAL A 434 -2.08 13.57 11.82
N LYS A 435 -0.76 13.78 11.75
CA LYS A 435 -0.18 15.05 11.27
C LYS A 435 -0.47 15.31 9.79
N ALA A 436 -0.20 14.32 8.95
CA ALA A 436 -0.28 14.46 7.50
C ALA A 436 -0.65 13.14 6.82
N SER A 437 -1.47 13.23 5.78
CA SER A 437 -1.72 12.13 4.86
C SER A 437 -1.64 12.56 3.41
N TYR A 438 -1.06 11.67 2.62
CA TYR A 438 -1.05 11.70 1.17
C TYR A 438 -1.69 10.45 0.59
N ALA A 439 -2.33 9.61 1.42
CA ALA A 439 -2.84 8.28 1.03
C ALA A 439 -3.81 8.33 -0.15
N LYS A 440 -4.58 9.42 -0.26
CA LYS A 440 -5.54 9.69 -1.34
C LYS A 440 -5.21 10.95 -2.14
N TYR A 441 -4.09 11.61 -1.85
CA TYR A 441 -3.75 12.86 -2.51
C TYR A 441 -3.11 12.63 -3.87
N TRP A 442 -3.70 13.22 -4.90
CA TRP A 442 -3.08 13.38 -6.20
C TRP A 442 -3.42 14.74 -6.78
N ARG A 443 -2.41 15.46 -7.27
CA ARG A 443 -2.63 16.74 -7.96
C ARG A 443 -2.89 16.49 -9.43
N ASP A 444 -4.02 16.95 -9.94
CA ASP A 444 -4.37 16.86 -11.36
C ASP A 444 -3.34 17.62 -12.22
N ARG A 445 -2.76 16.91 -13.19
CA ARG A 445 -1.64 17.35 -14.04
C ARG A 445 -1.40 16.37 -15.18
N THR A 446 -0.53 16.73 -16.12
CA THR A 446 -0.04 15.80 -17.14
C THR A 446 0.71 14.62 -16.51
N GLY A 447 0.56 13.43 -17.11
CA GLY A 447 1.17 12.21 -16.61
C GLY A 447 2.67 12.34 -16.35
N LEU A 448 3.08 11.94 -15.14
CA LEU A 448 4.45 12.03 -14.64
C LEU A 448 5.36 10.98 -15.26
N ASP A 449 6.60 11.36 -15.55
CA ASP A 449 7.65 10.42 -15.95
C ASP A 449 8.27 9.75 -14.71
N VAL A 450 8.29 8.42 -14.72
CA VAL A 450 8.81 7.58 -13.64
C VAL A 450 9.90 6.65 -14.18
N GLY A 451 11.10 6.71 -13.60
CA GLY A 451 12.24 5.89 -14.03
C GLY A 451 12.13 4.47 -13.49
N HIS A 452 11.85 3.51 -14.37
CA HIS A 452 11.74 2.08 -14.02
C HIS A 452 13.08 1.52 -13.53
N ARG A 453 13.14 0.98 -12.31
CA ARG A 453 14.38 0.53 -11.65
C ARG A 453 15.53 1.55 -11.72
N GLY A 454 15.16 2.84 -11.76
CA GLY A 454 16.01 3.95 -12.18
C GLY A 454 16.11 4.11 -13.70
N ALA A 455 17.28 3.79 -14.26
CA ALA A 455 17.64 3.95 -15.66
C ALA A 455 17.03 2.88 -16.60
N GLY A 456 16.35 1.88 -16.04
CA GLY A 456 15.66 0.83 -16.77
C GLY A 456 16.24 -0.57 -16.61
N ASN A 457 15.55 -1.55 -17.20
CA ASN A 457 15.96 -2.94 -17.23
C ASN A 457 17.30 -3.13 -17.98
N SER A 458 18.22 -3.85 -17.35
CA SER A 458 19.59 -4.11 -17.78
C SER A 458 19.86 -5.59 -18.10
N THR A 459 18.83 -6.45 -18.06
CA THR A 459 18.93 -7.91 -18.13
C THR A 459 18.12 -8.57 -19.25
N THR A 460 16.85 -8.20 -19.46
CA THR A 460 15.90 -9.00 -20.27
C THR A 460 15.24 -8.28 -21.45
N THR A 461 15.35 -6.95 -21.55
CA THR A 461 14.72 -6.20 -22.66
C THR A 461 15.54 -6.25 -23.94
N THR A 462 14.89 -5.97 -25.08
CA THR A 462 15.54 -5.93 -26.40
C THR A 462 16.61 -4.83 -26.52
N LYS A 463 16.49 -3.75 -25.73
CA LYS A 463 17.48 -2.67 -25.62
C LYS A 463 17.83 -2.41 -24.15
N LEU A 464 18.93 -3.00 -23.69
CA LEU A 464 19.36 -2.90 -22.29
C LEU A 464 19.73 -1.48 -21.86
N ALA A 465 19.44 -1.13 -20.61
CA ALA A 465 19.91 0.09 -19.98
C ALA A 465 21.44 0.08 -19.80
N LYS A 466 22.07 1.26 -19.92
CA LYS A 466 23.52 1.46 -19.76
C LYS A 466 24.00 1.28 -18.32
N LEU A 467 23.15 1.59 -17.36
CA LEU A 467 23.41 1.44 -15.94
C LEU A 467 22.65 0.22 -15.43
N ARG A 468 23.25 -0.48 -14.46
CA ARG A 468 22.62 -1.63 -13.82
C ARG A 468 21.38 -1.19 -13.06
N GLU A 469 20.26 -1.84 -13.33
CA GLU A 469 18.98 -1.59 -12.66
C GLU A 469 19.07 -1.71 -11.12
N ASN A 470 18.19 -1.02 -10.40
CA ASN A 470 18.10 -1.11 -8.93
C ASN A 470 19.41 -0.77 -8.18
N THR A 471 20.22 0.13 -8.75
CA THR A 471 21.44 0.68 -8.14
C THR A 471 21.30 2.18 -7.88
N ILE A 472 22.02 2.72 -6.89
CA ILE A 472 22.01 4.16 -6.58
C ILE A 472 22.38 5.00 -7.81
N ALA A 473 23.35 4.55 -8.60
CA ALA A 473 23.76 5.21 -9.84
C ALA A 473 22.62 5.25 -10.87
N SER A 474 21.89 4.14 -11.05
CA SER A 474 20.72 4.04 -11.92
C SER A 474 19.61 5.01 -11.50
N LEU A 475 19.31 5.06 -10.19
CA LEU A 475 18.30 5.96 -9.64
C LEU A 475 18.70 7.44 -9.78
N LYS A 476 19.95 7.79 -9.45
CA LYS A 476 20.49 9.14 -9.65
C LYS A 476 20.44 9.56 -11.12
N ASN A 477 20.74 8.64 -12.03
CA ASN A 477 20.72 8.92 -13.46
C ASN A 477 19.32 9.27 -13.94
N ALA A 478 18.30 8.47 -13.62
CA ALA A 478 16.92 8.79 -13.99
C ALA A 478 16.46 10.14 -13.41
N ALA A 479 16.77 10.39 -12.13
CA ALA A 479 16.46 11.66 -11.47
C ALA A 479 17.07 12.87 -12.19
N LYS A 480 18.35 12.78 -12.61
CA LYS A 480 19.04 13.84 -13.36
C LYS A 480 18.40 14.15 -14.71
N HIS A 481 17.69 13.21 -15.31
CA HIS A 481 17.02 13.38 -16.61
C HIS A 481 15.53 13.70 -16.45
N GLY A 482 15.13 14.29 -15.32
CA GLY A 482 13.80 14.85 -15.11
C GLY A 482 12.75 13.88 -14.57
N ALA A 483 13.12 12.65 -14.17
CA ALA A 483 12.18 11.72 -13.57
C ALA A 483 11.58 12.31 -12.28
N ALA A 484 10.24 12.39 -12.21
CA ALA A 484 9.54 12.87 -11.03
C ALA A 484 9.63 11.86 -9.89
N PHE A 485 9.45 10.58 -10.27
CA PHE A 485 9.69 9.45 -9.38
C PHE A 485 10.74 8.52 -9.99
N VAL A 486 11.48 7.83 -9.12
CA VAL A 486 12.19 6.62 -9.50
C VAL A 486 11.47 5.43 -8.89
N GLU A 487 11.21 4.43 -9.71
CA GLU A 487 10.62 3.16 -9.31
C GLU A 487 11.74 2.15 -9.03
N PHE A 488 11.55 1.30 -8.03
CA PHE A 488 12.43 0.18 -7.73
C PHE A 488 11.75 -0.88 -6.84
N ASP A 489 12.29 -2.09 -6.91
CA ASP A 489 11.77 -3.28 -6.24
C ASP A 489 12.43 -3.51 -4.88
N VAL A 490 11.64 -3.80 -3.85
CA VAL A 490 12.14 -4.06 -2.50
C VAL A 490 11.62 -5.37 -1.95
N HIS A 491 12.54 -6.11 -1.32
CA HIS A 491 12.24 -7.24 -0.45
C HIS A 491 13.32 -7.46 0.62
N LEU A 492 13.19 -8.52 1.43
CA LEU A 492 14.08 -8.75 2.58
C LEU A 492 15.16 -9.80 2.30
N SER A 493 16.36 -9.56 2.83
CA SER A 493 17.38 -10.58 3.05
C SER A 493 17.00 -11.52 4.22
N LYS A 494 17.77 -12.60 4.41
CA LYS A 494 17.58 -13.58 5.50
C LYS A 494 17.58 -12.97 6.90
N ASP A 495 18.43 -11.98 7.12
CA ASP A 495 18.58 -11.21 8.35
C ASP A 495 17.67 -9.97 8.40
N HIS A 496 16.63 -9.96 7.56
CA HIS A 496 15.57 -8.96 7.51
C HIS A 496 16.03 -7.53 7.19
N VAL A 497 17.10 -7.38 6.39
CA VAL A 497 17.48 -6.08 5.85
C VAL A 497 16.67 -5.82 4.58
N PRO A 498 15.95 -4.69 4.47
CA PRO A 498 15.31 -4.28 3.22
C PRO A 498 16.35 -3.99 2.14
N ILE A 499 16.29 -4.75 1.05
CA ILE A 499 17.20 -4.62 -0.09
C ILE A 499 16.44 -4.27 -1.36
N ILE A 500 17.11 -3.53 -2.24
CA ILE A 500 16.57 -3.19 -3.56
C ILE A 500 17.05 -4.21 -4.58
N TYR A 501 16.15 -5.03 -5.10
CA TYR A 501 16.40 -6.06 -6.09
C TYR A 501 15.08 -6.64 -6.62
N HIS A 502 15.04 -6.95 -7.92
CA HIS A 502 13.82 -7.33 -8.61
C HIS A 502 13.42 -8.81 -8.39
N ASP A 503 14.36 -9.73 -8.63
CA ASP A 503 14.04 -11.16 -8.63
C ASP A 503 14.00 -11.73 -7.21
N LEU A 504 13.18 -12.76 -6.98
CA LEU A 504 13.13 -13.43 -5.67
C LEU A 504 14.32 -14.37 -5.43
N THR A 505 15.10 -14.63 -6.49
CA THR A 505 16.23 -15.54 -6.53
C THR A 505 17.44 -14.86 -7.18
N CYS A 506 18.64 -15.39 -6.94
CA CYS A 506 19.87 -14.94 -7.56
C CYS A 506 20.74 -16.13 -7.96
N CYS A 507 21.46 -16.01 -9.08
CA CYS A 507 22.34 -17.07 -9.57
C CYS A 507 23.77 -16.89 -9.06
N ILE A 508 24.35 -17.97 -8.51
CA ILE A 508 25.75 -18.05 -8.09
C ILE A 508 26.50 -19.02 -9.02
N ALA A 509 27.65 -18.58 -9.53
CA ALA A 509 28.55 -19.44 -10.29
C ALA A 509 29.39 -20.30 -9.34
N MET A 510 29.40 -21.62 -9.53
CA MET A 510 30.32 -22.49 -8.80
C MET A 510 31.73 -22.44 -9.42
N LYS A 511 32.75 -22.54 -8.57
CA LYS A 511 34.15 -22.58 -9.00
C LYS A 511 34.38 -23.82 -9.86
N LYS A 512 34.82 -23.62 -11.10
CA LYS A 512 35.19 -24.72 -12.01
C LYS A 512 36.25 -25.61 -11.38
N LYS A 513 36.11 -26.93 -11.53
CA LYS A 513 37.21 -27.88 -11.27
C LYS A 513 38.19 -27.95 -12.44
N ASP A 514 37.72 -27.70 -13.66
CA ASP A 514 38.50 -27.71 -14.89
C ASP A 514 38.00 -26.59 -15.85
N GLU A 515 38.88 -25.96 -16.62
CA GLU A 515 38.55 -24.78 -17.44
C GLU A 515 37.56 -25.11 -18.57
N SER A 516 37.54 -26.36 -19.03
CA SER A 516 36.69 -26.86 -20.10
C SER A 516 35.24 -27.15 -19.69
N GLU A 517 34.91 -27.19 -18.39
CA GLU A 517 33.54 -27.43 -17.94
C GLU A 517 32.69 -26.15 -18.02
N PRO A 518 31.42 -26.25 -18.46
CA PRO A 518 30.51 -25.11 -18.45
C PRO A 518 30.30 -24.65 -17.00
N VAL A 519 30.22 -23.34 -16.78
CA VAL A 519 29.92 -22.77 -15.46
C VAL A 519 28.51 -23.21 -15.06
N GLU A 520 28.41 -24.06 -14.05
CA GLU A 520 27.14 -24.41 -13.44
C GLU A 520 26.66 -23.23 -12.58
N LEU A 521 25.53 -22.64 -12.97
CA LEU A 521 24.85 -21.59 -12.22
C LEU A 521 23.84 -22.26 -11.28
N PHE A 522 23.93 -21.93 -10.00
CA PHE A 522 22.99 -22.39 -8.99
C PHE A 522 22.11 -21.22 -8.53
N GLU A 523 20.80 -21.39 -8.67
CA GLU A 523 19.81 -20.39 -8.27
C GLU A 523 19.51 -20.51 -6.76
N ILE A 524 19.67 -19.42 -6.02
CA ILE A 524 19.42 -19.36 -4.58
C ILE A 524 18.37 -18.29 -4.29
N PRO A 525 17.32 -18.60 -3.51
CA PRO A 525 16.39 -17.60 -3.02
C PRO A 525 17.10 -16.50 -2.21
N VAL A 526 16.80 -15.24 -2.52
CA VAL A 526 17.40 -14.09 -1.82
C VAL A 526 17.11 -14.13 -0.32
N LYS A 527 15.92 -14.61 0.06
CA LYS A 527 15.51 -14.80 1.46
C LYS A 527 16.41 -15.75 2.26
N GLU A 528 17.24 -16.55 1.60
CA GLU A 528 18.18 -17.49 2.24
C GLU A 528 19.59 -16.90 2.41
N LEU A 529 19.83 -15.68 1.92
CA LEU A 529 21.11 -14.99 1.98
C LEU A 529 21.02 -13.79 2.92
N THR A 530 21.99 -13.65 3.84
CA THR A 530 22.09 -12.46 4.68
C THR A 530 22.50 -11.25 3.84
N TYR A 531 22.24 -10.05 4.33
CA TYR A 531 22.65 -8.83 3.65
C TYR A 531 24.14 -8.83 3.37
N ALA A 532 24.97 -9.22 4.35
CA ALA A 532 26.41 -9.34 4.18
C ALA A 532 26.80 -10.34 3.08
N GLN A 533 26.10 -11.48 2.96
CA GLN A 533 26.34 -12.44 1.86
C GLN A 533 25.96 -11.85 0.50
N LEU A 534 24.83 -11.15 0.41
CA LEU A 534 24.43 -10.43 -0.81
C LEU A 534 25.46 -9.35 -1.16
N GLN A 535 26.03 -8.66 -0.16
CA GLN A 535 27.12 -7.71 -0.37
C GLN A 535 28.39 -8.38 -0.91
N LEU A 536 28.67 -9.64 -0.54
CA LEU A 536 29.81 -10.39 -1.09
C LEU A 536 29.55 -10.87 -2.53
N LEU A 537 28.31 -11.25 -2.88
CA LEU A 537 27.95 -11.61 -4.25
C LEU A 537 28.15 -10.47 -5.26
N LYS A 538 28.13 -9.22 -4.78
CA LYS A 538 28.52 -8.03 -5.54
C LYS A 538 29.87 -8.21 -6.23
N LEU A 539 30.82 -8.84 -5.54
CA LEU A 539 32.21 -9.02 -5.98
C LEU A 539 32.39 -10.15 -7.01
N LEU A 540 31.41 -11.05 -7.17
CA LEU A 540 31.55 -12.27 -7.97
C LEU A 540 30.69 -12.27 -9.24
N HIS A 541 29.55 -11.56 -9.23
CA HIS A 541 28.58 -11.57 -10.34
C HIS A 541 29.06 -10.77 -11.57
N VAL A 542 29.93 -9.77 -11.40
CA VAL A 542 30.52 -8.99 -12.50
C VAL A 542 31.49 -9.83 -13.34
N THR A 543 32.18 -10.78 -12.71
CA THR A 543 33.21 -11.60 -13.36
C THR A 543 32.66 -12.74 -14.21
N ALA A 544 31.41 -13.18 -13.97
CA ALA A 544 30.94 -14.49 -14.46
C ALA A 544 30.02 -14.45 -15.69
N LEU A 545 29.40 -13.31 -16.04
CA LEU A 545 28.30 -13.31 -17.02
C LEU A 545 28.62 -12.64 -18.37
N LYS A 546 29.78 -12.00 -18.54
CA LYS A 546 30.13 -11.36 -19.82
C LYS A 546 31.64 -11.42 -20.12
N SER A 547 32.13 -12.57 -20.59
CA SER A 547 33.17 -12.71 -21.64
C SER A 547 33.96 -14.01 -21.48
N LYS A 548 34.42 -14.55 -22.61
CA LYS A 548 35.45 -15.59 -22.70
C LYS A 548 36.87 -15.03 -22.44
N ASP A 549 37.00 -13.78 -22.00
CA ASP A 549 38.29 -13.11 -21.79
C ASP A 549 38.51 -12.89 -20.29
N SER A 550 38.75 -14.00 -19.60
CA SER A 550 39.10 -14.02 -18.19
C SER A 550 40.59 -13.75 -18.01
N GLU A 551 40.99 -12.49 -17.83
CA GLU A 551 42.16 -12.11 -17.00
C GLU A 551 42.30 -10.60 -16.78
N GLU A 552 41.82 -9.73 -17.68
CA GLU A 552 41.92 -8.27 -17.51
C GLU A 552 40.80 -7.66 -16.64
N SER A 553 39.60 -8.25 -16.61
CA SER A 553 38.44 -7.74 -15.86
C SER A 553 38.56 -7.82 -14.33
N PHE A 554 39.48 -8.64 -13.82
CA PHE A 554 39.75 -8.74 -12.37
C PHE A 554 40.48 -7.51 -11.79
N LYS A 555 41.13 -6.70 -12.65
CA LYS A 555 41.93 -5.54 -12.19
C LYS A 555 41.17 -4.22 -12.18
N GLU A 556 40.10 -4.08 -12.99
CA GLU A 556 39.31 -2.84 -13.06
C GLU A 556 38.27 -2.71 -11.93
N ASP A 557 37.77 -3.83 -11.38
CA ASP A 557 36.55 -3.85 -10.56
C ASP A 557 36.76 -3.58 -9.05
N LYS A 558 38.00 -3.43 -8.58
CA LYS A 558 38.27 -2.94 -7.21
C LYS A 558 37.97 -1.44 -7.04
N ASN A 559 37.74 -0.72 -8.15
CA ASN A 559 37.52 0.72 -8.19
C ASN A 559 36.12 1.12 -8.70
N ALA A 560 35.19 0.18 -8.92
CA ALA A 560 33.82 0.52 -9.29
C ALA A 560 33.17 1.35 -8.16
N PRO A 561 32.55 2.51 -8.46
CA PRO A 561 31.91 3.33 -7.43
C PRO A 561 30.89 2.54 -6.62
N SER A 562 30.80 2.80 -5.31
CA SER A 562 29.83 2.13 -4.42
C SER A 562 28.39 2.19 -4.96
N ASP A 563 28.06 3.25 -5.68
CA ASP A 563 26.72 3.55 -6.16
C ASP A 563 26.27 2.63 -7.33
N THR A 564 27.18 1.93 -8.01
CA THR A 564 26.84 1.02 -9.12
C THR A 564 26.63 -0.43 -8.66
N GLN A 565 26.76 -0.69 -7.37
CA GLN A 565 26.68 -2.03 -6.80
C GLN A 565 25.22 -2.49 -6.62
N PRO A 566 24.90 -3.78 -6.89
CA PRO A 566 23.53 -4.29 -6.71
C PRO A 566 23.15 -4.38 -5.23
N PHE A 567 21.92 -4.78 -4.90
CA PHE A 567 21.48 -4.99 -3.51
C PHE A 567 21.81 -3.82 -2.56
N PRO A 568 21.59 -2.53 -2.92
CA PRO A 568 21.66 -1.48 -1.92
C PRO A 568 20.54 -1.70 -0.90
N SER A 569 20.75 -1.30 0.36
CA SER A 569 19.66 -1.31 1.33
C SER A 569 18.68 -0.18 1.05
N LEU A 570 17.40 -0.38 1.35
CA LEU A 570 16.37 0.65 1.20
C LEU A 570 16.73 1.91 1.99
N GLN A 571 17.23 1.74 3.22
CA GLN A 571 17.69 2.85 4.05
C GLN A 571 18.78 3.68 3.35
N SER A 572 19.80 3.01 2.79
CA SER A 572 20.88 3.72 2.09
C SER A 572 20.35 4.52 0.90
N VAL A 573 19.38 3.99 0.16
CA VAL A 573 18.76 4.70 -0.97
C VAL A 573 17.92 5.89 -0.52
N LEU A 574 17.13 5.76 0.55
CA LEU A 574 16.36 6.87 1.14
C LEU A 574 17.26 8.02 1.59
N GLU A 575 18.42 7.70 2.16
CA GLU A 575 19.40 8.66 2.69
C GLU A 575 20.32 9.24 1.59
N THR A 576 20.52 8.56 0.46
CA THR A 576 21.51 8.95 -0.57
C THR A 576 20.92 9.68 -1.78
N ILE A 577 19.69 9.38 -2.18
CA ILE A 577 19.05 10.05 -3.32
C ILE A 577 18.54 11.44 -2.87
N PRO A 578 18.61 12.50 -3.69
CA PRO A 578 18.09 13.82 -3.30
C PRO A 578 16.60 13.80 -2.95
N GLU A 579 16.19 14.44 -1.85
CA GLU A 579 14.83 14.38 -1.26
C GLU A 579 13.71 14.88 -2.18
N GLU A 580 14.07 15.69 -3.18
CA GLU A 580 13.14 16.25 -4.18
C GLU A 580 12.68 15.20 -5.21
N VAL A 581 13.35 14.05 -5.29
CA VAL A 581 12.98 12.93 -6.15
C VAL A 581 11.98 12.03 -5.42
N GLY A 582 10.80 11.82 -5.99
CA GLY A 582 9.83 10.89 -5.41
C GLY A 582 10.26 9.43 -5.58
N PHE A 583 9.82 8.55 -4.69
CA PHE A 583 10.00 7.09 -4.85
C PHE A 583 8.67 6.39 -5.12
N ASN A 584 8.67 5.50 -6.12
CA ASN A 584 7.67 4.45 -6.25
C ASN A 584 8.30 3.13 -5.79
N ILE A 585 7.93 2.65 -4.61
CA ILE A 585 8.54 1.49 -3.97
C ILE A 585 7.66 0.27 -4.25
N GLU A 586 8.09 -0.61 -5.16
CA GLU A 586 7.41 -1.88 -5.36
C GLU A 586 7.77 -2.85 -4.23
N ILE A 587 6.78 -3.21 -3.42
CA ILE A 587 6.90 -4.25 -2.40
C ILE A 587 6.71 -5.61 -3.09
N LYS A 588 7.80 -6.33 -3.32
CA LYS A 588 7.74 -7.66 -3.91
C LYS A 588 7.17 -8.67 -2.93
N TRP A 589 6.33 -9.55 -3.44
CA TRP A 589 5.78 -10.69 -2.71
C TRP A 589 5.58 -11.86 -3.67
N ILE A 590 5.62 -13.09 -3.15
CA ILE A 590 5.43 -14.29 -3.97
C ILE A 590 3.98 -14.38 -4.44
N CYS A 591 3.75 -14.46 -5.74
CA CYS A 591 2.41 -14.74 -6.28
C CYS A 591 2.34 -16.19 -6.77
N GLN A 592 1.14 -16.77 -6.72
CA GLN A 592 0.85 -18.07 -7.33
C GLN A 592 0.22 -17.85 -8.71
N GLN A 593 0.75 -18.53 -9.71
CA GLN A 593 0.20 -18.58 -11.05
C GLN A 593 -1.01 -19.54 -11.09
N ARG A 594 -1.86 -19.40 -12.11
CA ARG A 594 -3.08 -20.20 -12.26
C ARG A 594 -2.83 -21.72 -12.34
N ASP A 595 -1.66 -22.13 -12.84
CA ASP A 595 -1.25 -23.53 -12.91
C ASP A 595 -0.73 -24.09 -11.57
N GLY A 596 -0.65 -23.25 -10.54
CA GLY A 596 -0.20 -23.60 -9.20
C GLY A 596 1.29 -23.31 -8.94
N LEU A 597 2.06 -22.90 -9.95
CA LEU A 597 3.46 -22.54 -9.77
C LEU A 597 3.59 -21.24 -8.99
N TRP A 598 4.52 -21.21 -8.03
CA TRP A 598 4.84 -20.03 -7.25
C TRP A 598 6.05 -19.31 -7.83
N ASP A 599 6.07 -17.99 -7.75
CA ASP A 599 7.20 -17.19 -8.20
C ASP A 599 8.53 -17.63 -7.54
N GLY A 600 9.59 -17.68 -8.35
CA GLY A 600 10.90 -18.17 -7.92
C GLY A 600 10.90 -19.64 -7.45
N ASN A 601 9.87 -20.42 -7.77
CA ASN A 601 9.61 -21.77 -7.23
C ASN A 601 9.57 -21.80 -5.69
N LEU A 602 9.12 -20.70 -5.07
CA LEU A 602 9.05 -20.55 -3.61
C LEU A 602 7.70 -20.96 -3.06
N SER A 603 7.64 -22.08 -2.34
CA SER A 603 6.40 -22.52 -1.67
C SER A 603 6.17 -21.84 -0.31
N THR A 604 7.17 -21.15 0.24
CA THR A 604 7.07 -20.40 1.49
C THR A 604 7.91 -19.13 1.43
N TYR A 605 7.47 -18.10 2.14
CA TYR A 605 8.19 -16.83 2.26
C TYR A 605 8.23 -16.36 3.73
N PHE A 606 8.41 -15.07 3.96
CA PHE A 606 8.37 -14.48 5.30
C PHE A 606 6.94 -14.46 5.87
N ASP A 607 6.81 -14.15 7.17
CA ASP A 607 5.53 -13.73 7.73
C ASP A 607 5.17 -12.32 7.23
N MET A 608 3.95 -12.14 6.70
CA MET A 608 3.55 -10.86 6.07
C MET A 608 3.55 -9.68 7.04
N ASN A 609 3.16 -9.85 8.31
CA ASN A 609 3.18 -8.75 9.28
C ASN A 609 4.62 -8.33 9.57
N LEU A 610 5.49 -9.29 9.90
CA LEU A 610 6.91 -9.00 10.13
C LEU A 610 7.55 -8.32 8.92
N TYR A 611 7.29 -8.85 7.73
CA TYR A 611 7.82 -8.35 6.47
C TYR A 611 7.45 -6.88 6.24
N LEU A 612 6.16 -6.56 6.30
CA LEU A 612 5.65 -5.21 6.07
C LEU A 612 6.04 -4.25 7.19
N ASP A 613 6.04 -4.69 8.44
CA ASP A 613 6.43 -3.84 9.57
C ASP A 613 7.85 -3.31 9.39
N ILE A 614 8.77 -4.14 8.93
CA ILE A 614 10.17 -3.74 8.70
C ILE A 614 10.26 -2.75 7.53
N LEU A 615 9.59 -3.02 6.42
CA LEU A 615 9.59 -2.15 5.24
C LEU A 615 8.95 -0.79 5.54
N LEU A 616 7.73 -0.80 6.09
CA LEU A 616 6.97 0.41 6.39
C LEU A 616 7.69 1.26 7.43
N LYS A 617 8.21 0.69 8.52
CA LYS A 617 9.00 1.46 9.51
C LYS A 617 10.23 2.09 8.87
N THR A 618 10.95 1.35 8.04
CA THR A 618 12.14 1.88 7.36
C THR A 618 11.77 3.13 6.56
N VAL A 619 10.68 3.10 5.79
CA VAL A 619 10.23 4.25 5.01
C VAL A 619 9.69 5.37 5.91
N LEU A 620 8.81 5.07 6.85
CA LEU A 620 8.19 6.06 7.74
C LEU A 620 9.22 6.83 8.58
N LEU A 621 10.32 6.18 8.97
CA LEU A 621 11.40 6.80 9.76
C LEU A 621 12.47 7.49 8.91
N LYS A 622 12.69 7.06 7.65
CA LYS A 622 13.85 7.50 6.85
C LYS A 622 13.50 8.32 5.60
N ALA A 623 12.24 8.36 5.18
CA ALA A 623 11.84 9.10 3.98
C ALA A 623 11.81 10.62 4.15
N GLY A 624 11.79 11.15 5.38
CA GLY A 624 11.70 12.59 5.62
C GLY A 624 10.43 13.20 5.01
N HIS A 625 10.60 14.23 4.19
CA HIS A 625 9.60 14.93 3.38
C HIS A 625 9.52 14.42 1.94
N ARG A 626 10.23 13.35 1.60
CA ARG A 626 10.18 12.73 0.27
C ARG A 626 8.76 12.28 -0.07
N ARG A 627 8.39 12.47 -1.34
CA ARG A 627 7.16 11.90 -1.90
C ARG A 627 7.33 10.39 -2.10
N ILE A 628 6.53 9.59 -1.41
CA ILE A 628 6.55 8.12 -1.53
C ILE A 628 5.21 7.65 -2.09
N ILE A 629 5.28 6.67 -2.98
CA ILE A 629 4.16 5.83 -3.42
C ILE A 629 4.62 4.38 -3.22
N PHE A 630 3.79 3.55 -2.63
CA PHE A 630 4.00 2.10 -2.64
C PHE A 630 3.30 1.47 -3.85
N SER A 631 3.78 0.32 -4.29
CA SER A 631 3.05 -0.52 -5.23
C SER A 631 3.28 -2.01 -4.96
N SER A 632 2.33 -2.87 -5.32
CA SER A 632 2.52 -4.33 -5.28
C SER A 632 1.56 -5.05 -6.22
N PHE A 633 1.98 -6.21 -6.76
CA PHE A 633 1.11 -7.13 -7.48
C PHE A 633 0.25 -7.98 -6.55
N ASP A 634 0.63 -8.07 -5.27
CA ASP A 634 -0.09 -8.84 -4.28
C ASP A 634 -1.19 -7.96 -3.64
N ALA A 635 -2.43 -8.44 -3.74
CA ALA A 635 -3.60 -7.73 -3.24
C ALA A 635 -3.61 -7.66 -1.69
N ASP A 636 -3.10 -8.69 -1.01
CA ASP A 636 -3.04 -8.69 0.45
C ASP A 636 -1.99 -7.70 0.97
N ILE A 637 -0.84 -7.60 0.31
CA ILE A 637 0.13 -6.54 0.58
C ILE A 637 -0.51 -5.16 0.44
N CYS A 638 -1.29 -4.93 -0.62
CA CYS A 638 -1.96 -3.64 -0.84
C CYS A 638 -2.94 -3.30 0.29
N THR A 639 -3.80 -4.24 0.65
CA THR A 639 -4.72 -4.14 1.78
C THR A 639 -3.97 -3.87 3.08
N MET A 640 -2.93 -4.64 3.39
CA MET A 640 -2.17 -4.50 4.63
C MET A 640 -1.46 -3.14 4.72
N VAL A 641 -0.88 -2.63 3.64
CA VAL A 641 -0.25 -1.30 3.63
C VAL A 641 -1.29 -0.19 3.87
N ARG A 642 -2.51 -0.32 3.35
CA ARG A 642 -3.59 0.65 3.62
C ARG A 642 -4.04 0.63 5.08
N HIS A 643 -4.02 -0.54 5.71
CA HIS A 643 -4.45 -0.74 7.10
C HIS A 643 -3.36 -0.49 8.14
N LYS A 644 -2.09 -0.63 7.78
CA LYS A 644 -0.95 -0.47 8.71
C LYS A 644 -0.47 0.97 8.85
N GLN A 645 -0.73 1.83 7.87
CA GLN A 645 -0.29 3.22 7.89
C GLN A 645 -1.27 4.14 7.15
N ASN A 646 -1.22 5.44 7.45
CA ASN A 646 -2.15 6.45 6.96
C ASN A 646 -1.47 7.58 6.16
N LYS A 647 -0.16 7.53 5.95
CA LYS A 647 0.62 8.65 5.39
C LYS A 647 0.83 8.55 3.89
N TYR A 648 1.28 7.40 3.38
CA TYR A 648 1.69 7.24 1.99
C TYR A 648 0.66 6.44 1.19
N PRO A 649 0.42 6.82 -0.08
CA PRO A 649 -0.47 6.09 -0.98
C PRO A 649 0.13 4.76 -1.44
N ILE A 650 -0.76 3.86 -1.88
CA ILE A 650 -0.39 2.62 -2.57
C ILE A 650 -1.17 2.46 -3.88
N LEU A 651 -0.48 1.98 -4.91
CA LEU A 651 -1.05 1.60 -6.21
C LEU A 651 -1.04 0.08 -6.35
N PHE A 652 -2.17 -0.50 -6.77
CA PHE A 652 -2.23 -1.92 -7.08
C PHE A 652 -1.67 -2.21 -8.48
N LEU A 653 -0.60 -3.00 -8.57
CA LEU A 653 -0.03 -3.42 -9.85
C LEU A 653 -0.91 -4.52 -10.47
N THR A 654 -1.21 -4.38 -11.76
CA THR A 654 -1.94 -5.40 -12.50
C THR A 654 -1.33 -5.61 -13.88
N GLN A 655 -1.16 -6.88 -14.24
CA GLN A 655 -0.79 -7.29 -15.59
C GLN A 655 -1.98 -7.32 -16.54
N GLY A 656 -3.20 -7.21 -16.01
CA GLY A 656 -4.43 -7.35 -16.78
C GLY A 656 -4.49 -8.68 -17.55
N LYS A 657 -5.24 -8.70 -18.65
CA LYS A 657 -5.16 -9.80 -19.61
C LYS A 657 -4.01 -9.55 -20.59
N CYS A 658 -2.98 -10.38 -20.53
CA CYS A 658 -1.89 -10.34 -21.50
C CYS A 658 -1.40 -11.75 -21.83
N ASP A 659 -0.83 -11.91 -23.02
CA ASP A 659 -0.23 -13.17 -23.46
C ASP A 659 1.22 -13.33 -22.95
N THR A 660 1.82 -12.24 -22.47
CA THR A 660 3.22 -12.15 -22.04
C THR A 660 3.45 -12.78 -20.66
N TYR A 661 2.50 -12.64 -19.75
CA TYR A 661 2.60 -13.10 -18.38
C TYR A 661 1.52 -14.13 -18.05
N PRO A 662 1.84 -15.19 -17.29
CA PRO A 662 0.86 -16.20 -16.89
C PRO A 662 -0.20 -15.57 -15.98
N GLU A 663 -1.46 -15.95 -16.16
CA GLU A 663 -2.56 -15.48 -15.31
C GLU A 663 -2.30 -15.87 -13.85
N LEU A 664 -2.55 -14.94 -12.92
CA LEU A 664 -2.39 -15.15 -11.49
C LEU A 664 -3.59 -15.92 -10.90
N MET A 665 -3.33 -16.71 -9.86
CA MET A 665 -4.35 -17.48 -9.15
C MET A 665 -5.37 -16.55 -8.47
N ASP A 666 -4.92 -15.40 -7.94
CA ASP A 666 -5.77 -14.46 -7.21
C ASP A 666 -6.74 -13.70 -8.14
N LEU A 667 -8.06 -13.87 -7.94
CA LEU A 667 -9.10 -13.24 -8.76
C LEU A 667 -8.98 -11.71 -8.78
N ARG A 668 -8.54 -11.10 -7.68
CA ARG A 668 -8.43 -9.63 -7.57
C ARG A 668 -7.42 -9.05 -8.56
N SER A 669 -6.50 -9.88 -9.05
CA SER A 669 -5.37 -9.47 -9.90
C SER A 669 -5.53 -9.80 -11.40
N ARG A 670 -6.52 -10.63 -11.79
CA ARG A 670 -6.58 -11.25 -13.12
C ARG A 670 -6.94 -10.32 -14.28
N THR A 671 -7.69 -9.26 -14.03
CA THR A 671 -8.11 -8.31 -15.07
C THR A 671 -7.99 -6.88 -14.58
N THR A 672 -7.83 -5.93 -15.50
CA THR A 672 -7.82 -4.51 -15.14
C THR A 672 -9.16 -4.06 -14.52
N ALA A 673 -10.29 -4.67 -14.91
CA ALA A 673 -11.61 -4.33 -14.37
C ALA A 673 -11.77 -4.70 -12.89
N ILE A 674 -11.36 -5.91 -12.50
CA ILE A 674 -11.38 -6.30 -11.08
C ILE A 674 -10.31 -5.57 -10.29
N ALA A 675 -9.11 -5.35 -10.84
CA ALA A 675 -8.07 -4.56 -10.19
C ALA A 675 -8.54 -3.14 -9.85
N THR A 676 -9.28 -2.51 -10.77
CA THR A 676 -9.91 -1.20 -10.58
C THR A 676 -10.96 -1.25 -9.46
N SER A 677 -11.81 -2.29 -9.46
CA SER A 677 -12.87 -2.45 -8.44
C SER A 677 -12.30 -2.75 -7.06
N PHE A 678 -11.24 -3.56 -6.98
CA PHE A 678 -10.48 -3.84 -5.77
C PHE A 678 -9.81 -2.57 -5.22
N ALA A 679 -9.11 -1.80 -6.07
CA ALA A 679 -8.46 -0.57 -5.64
C ALA A 679 -9.46 0.48 -5.11
N GLN A 680 -10.65 0.55 -5.70
CA GLN A 680 -11.73 1.39 -5.19
C GLN A 680 -12.24 0.89 -3.83
N PHE A 681 -12.48 -0.42 -3.70
CA PHE A 681 -13.04 -1.02 -2.50
C PHE A 681 -12.10 -0.93 -1.29
N GLU A 682 -10.84 -1.31 -1.46
CA GLU A 682 -9.81 -1.22 -0.41
C GLU A 682 -9.30 0.21 -0.19
N ASN A 683 -9.95 1.20 -0.82
CA ASN A 683 -9.62 2.61 -0.69
C ASN A 683 -8.13 2.92 -0.97
N LEU A 684 -7.57 2.30 -2.01
CA LEU A 684 -6.21 2.57 -2.49
C LEU A 684 -6.16 3.87 -3.30
N LEU A 685 -4.96 4.39 -3.61
CA LEU A 685 -4.84 5.57 -4.47
C LEU A 685 -5.28 5.25 -5.91
N GLY A 686 -5.00 4.04 -6.37
CA GLY A 686 -5.33 3.62 -7.73
C GLY A 686 -4.60 2.38 -8.20
N ILE A 687 -4.44 2.26 -9.52
CA ILE A 687 -3.83 1.10 -10.18
C ILE A 687 -2.57 1.48 -10.95
N ASN A 688 -1.66 0.53 -11.11
CA ASN A 688 -0.51 0.60 -11.98
C ASN A 688 -0.58 -0.56 -12.99
N ALA A 689 -1.15 -0.28 -14.17
CA ALA A 689 -1.60 -1.31 -15.11
C ALA A 689 -0.62 -1.52 -16.27
N HIS A 690 -0.55 -2.76 -16.76
CA HIS A 690 0.26 -3.08 -17.91
C HIS A 690 -0.23 -2.37 -19.18
N THR A 691 0.73 -1.83 -19.94
CA THR A 691 0.46 -0.93 -21.07
C THR A 691 -0.25 -1.58 -22.24
N GLU A 692 -0.08 -2.90 -22.44
CA GLU A 692 -0.69 -3.58 -23.58
C GLU A 692 -2.21 -3.49 -23.58
N GLU A 693 -2.84 -3.74 -22.43
CA GLU A 693 -4.29 -3.70 -22.31
C GLU A 693 -4.81 -2.26 -22.39
N LEU A 694 -4.10 -1.29 -21.80
CA LEU A 694 -4.50 0.12 -21.85
C LEU A 694 -4.43 0.72 -23.26
N LEU A 695 -3.44 0.31 -24.06
CA LEU A 695 -3.30 0.77 -25.44
C LEU A 695 -4.41 0.19 -26.35
N LEU A 696 -4.85 -1.04 -26.08
CA LEU A 696 -5.93 -1.71 -26.80
C LEU A 696 -7.32 -1.19 -26.35
N SER A 697 -7.47 -0.94 -25.05
CA SER A 697 -8.74 -0.63 -24.40
C SER A 697 -8.62 0.62 -23.51
N PRO A 698 -8.56 1.83 -24.11
CA PRO A 698 -8.42 3.08 -23.36
C PRO A 698 -9.60 3.37 -22.41
N SER A 699 -10.73 2.69 -22.59
CA SER A 699 -11.89 2.76 -21.68
C SER A 699 -11.55 2.40 -20.24
N PHE A 700 -10.55 1.54 -19.99
CA PHE A 700 -10.13 1.20 -18.63
C PHE A 700 -9.52 2.40 -17.89
N VAL A 701 -8.79 3.27 -18.61
CA VAL A 701 -8.28 4.52 -18.02
C VAL A 701 -9.45 5.44 -17.66
N ALA A 702 -10.42 5.59 -18.56
CA ALA A 702 -11.60 6.41 -18.31
C ALA A 702 -12.45 5.86 -17.13
N GLU A 703 -12.62 4.55 -17.05
CA GLU A 703 -13.38 3.90 -15.97
C GLU A 703 -12.69 4.10 -14.61
N ALA A 704 -11.40 3.82 -14.50
CA ALA A 704 -10.66 4.01 -13.25
C ALA A 704 -10.71 5.47 -12.77
N ARG A 705 -10.55 6.43 -13.70
CA ARG A 705 -10.67 7.86 -13.40
C ARG A 705 -12.07 8.24 -12.95
N SER A 706 -13.12 7.70 -13.56
CA SER A 706 -14.51 7.95 -13.14
C SER A 706 -14.80 7.45 -11.72
N LYS A 707 -14.01 6.49 -11.23
CA LYS A 707 -14.04 5.97 -9.85
C LYS A 707 -13.11 6.75 -8.90
N GLY A 708 -12.52 7.87 -9.35
CA GLY A 708 -11.62 8.70 -8.55
C GLY A 708 -10.22 8.11 -8.35
N LEU A 709 -9.82 7.12 -9.17
CA LEU A 709 -8.53 6.44 -9.03
C LEU A 709 -7.45 7.06 -9.91
N VAL A 710 -6.23 7.06 -9.38
CA VAL A 710 -5.02 7.34 -10.12
C VAL A 710 -4.66 6.13 -10.99
N VAL A 711 -4.09 6.39 -12.16
CA VAL A 711 -3.74 5.35 -13.15
C VAL A 711 -2.30 5.56 -13.58
N PHE A 712 -1.43 4.66 -13.14
CA PHE A 712 -0.08 4.53 -13.66
C PHE A 712 -0.06 3.41 -14.70
N CYS A 713 0.95 3.40 -15.55
CA CYS A 713 1.19 2.26 -16.42
C CYS A 713 2.65 1.93 -16.64
N TRP A 714 2.91 0.66 -16.90
CA TRP A 714 4.25 0.06 -17.04
C TRP A 714 4.29 -0.99 -18.16
N GLY A 715 5.50 -1.44 -18.51
CA GLY A 715 5.76 -2.47 -19.52
C GLY A 715 6.43 -1.94 -20.76
N ASP A 716 7.00 -2.83 -21.59
CA ASP A 716 7.94 -2.44 -22.65
C ASP A 716 7.42 -1.39 -23.63
N LYS A 717 6.10 -1.33 -23.86
CA LYS A 717 5.48 -0.37 -24.78
C LYS A 717 5.59 1.09 -24.31
N THR A 718 5.80 1.38 -23.02
CA THR A 718 6.08 2.76 -22.56
C THR A 718 7.47 3.25 -22.95
N ASN A 719 8.38 2.38 -23.39
CA ASN A 719 9.68 2.81 -23.89
C ASN A 719 9.59 3.57 -25.22
N GLU A 720 8.48 3.44 -25.95
CA GLU A 720 8.22 4.11 -27.22
C GLU A 720 7.58 5.49 -26.98
N LEU A 721 8.14 6.55 -27.58
CA LEU A 721 7.64 7.92 -27.42
C LEU A 721 6.18 8.08 -27.87
N GLU A 722 5.80 7.47 -28.99
CA GLU A 722 4.45 7.60 -29.54
C GLU A 722 3.38 6.92 -28.66
N ASN A 723 3.72 5.79 -28.03
CA ASN A 723 2.80 5.17 -27.06
C ASN A 723 2.66 6.02 -25.80
N ARG A 724 3.75 6.62 -25.31
CA ARG A 724 3.69 7.56 -24.17
C ARG A 724 2.80 8.77 -24.46
N LYS A 725 2.83 9.31 -25.68
CA LYS A 725 1.93 10.41 -26.10
C LYS A 725 0.47 9.97 -26.04
N LYS A 726 0.12 8.82 -26.65
CA LYS A 726 -1.24 8.26 -26.61
C LYS A 726 -1.73 8.00 -25.18
N LEU A 727 -0.88 7.42 -24.33
CA LEU A 727 -1.24 7.14 -22.94
C LEU A 727 -1.52 8.44 -22.15
N ARG A 728 -0.75 9.51 -22.40
CA ARG A 728 -1.05 10.84 -21.83
C ARG A 728 -2.38 11.40 -22.34
N GLU A 729 -2.69 11.22 -23.63
CA GLU A 729 -3.98 11.62 -24.20
C GLU A 729 -5.15 10.85 -23.60
N TYR A 730 -4.96 9.57 -23.27
CA TYR A 730 -5.95 8.77 -22.51
C TYR A 730 -6.07 9.24 -21.06
N GLY A 731 -5.09 9.99 -20.56
CA GLY A 731 -5.10 10.60 -19.25
C GLY A 731 -4.53 9.74 -18.14
N VAL A 732 -3.52 8.91 -18.44
CA VAL A 732 -2.72 8.27 -17.38
C VAL A 732 -1.97 9.33 -16.57
N HIS A 733 -1.87 9.09 -15.27
CA HIS A 733 -1.25 9.99 -14.29
C HIS A 733 0.25 9.71 -14.10
N GLY A 734 0.73 8.51 -14.43
CA GLY A 734 2.13 8.12 -14.33
C GLY A 734 2.55 7.15 -15.43
N LEU A 735 3.75 7.35 -15.97
CA LEU A 735 4.39 6.54 -17.00
C LEU A 735 5.68 5.96 -16.43
N VAL A 736 5.71 4.66 -16.19
CA VAL A 736 6.90 3.93 -15.74
C VAL A 736 7.61 3.36 -16.96
N TYR A 737 8.85 3.76 -17.22
CA TYR A 737 9.61 3.31 -18.38
C TYR A 737 11.12 3.39 -18.21
N ASP A 738 11.82 2.66 -19.07
CA ASP A 738 13.28 2.58 -19.10
C ASP A 738 13.89 3.74 -19.88
N ARG A 739 15.18 3.98 -19.66
CA ARG A 739 16.02 4.84 -20.52
C ARG A 739 15.44 6.24 -20.72
N ILE A 740 15.01 6.88 -19.63
CA ILE A 740 14.55 8.29 -19.66
C ILE A 740 15.59 9.19 -20.34
N TYR A 741 16.87 8.95 -20.09
CA TYR A 741 18.00 9.67 -20.67
C TYR A 741 18.13 9.57 -22.21
N ASP A 742 17.48 8.60 -22.86
CA ASP A 742 17.48 8.52 -24.34
C ASP A 742 16.62 9.64 -24.96
N TRP A 743 15.68 10.20 -24.17
CA TRP A 743 14.65 11.13 -24.66
C TRP A 743 14.71 12.50 -24.01
N MET A 744 15.22 12.55 -22.79
CA MET A 744 15.24 13.74 -21.94
C MET A 744 16.68 14.11 -21.66
N PRO A 745 17.15 15.34 -21.96
CA PRO A 745 18.46 15.80 -21.49
C PRO A 745 18.46 15.95 -19.96
N GLU A 746 19.64 16.18 -19.38
CA GLU A 746 19.73 16.53 -17.96
C GLU A 746 18.91 17.80 -17.68
N GLN A 747 17.96 17.69 -16.76
CA GLN A 747 17.01 18.75 -16.44
C GLN A 747 16.36 18.50 -15.07
N PRO A 748 15.91 19.56 -14.38
CA PRO A 748 15.17 19.41 -13.13
C PRO A 748 13.87 18.64 -13.36
N ASN A 749 13.45 17.87 -12.36
CA ASN A 749 12.14 17.23 -12.40
C ASN A 749 11.00 18.25 -12.14
N ILE A 750 9.76 17.82 -12.35
CA ILE A 750 8.59 18.67 -12.18
C ILE A 750 8.48 19.24 -10.76
N PHE A 751 8.81 18.47 -9.72
CA PHE A 751 8.69 18.93 -8.33
C PHE A 751 9.69 20.03 -8.01
N GLN A 752 10.92 19.91 -8.51
CA GLN A 752 11.94 20.94 -8.39
C GLN A 752 11.53 22.21 -9.13
N THR A 753 10.96 22.06 -10.32
CA THR A 753 10.47 23.19 -11.12
C THR A 753 9.33 23.92 -10.39
N GLU A 754 8.36 23.19 -9.83
CA GLU A 754 7.26 23.76 -9.04
C GLU A 754 7.72 24.41 -7.73
N GLN A 755 8.73 23.84 -7.06
CA GLN A 755 9.33 24.43 -5.87
C GLN A 755 9.97 25.78 -6.21
N LEU A 756 10.73 25.83 -7.30
CA LEU A 756 11.42 27.04 -7.74
C LEU A 756 10.42 28.14 -8.17
N GLU A 757 9.35 27.77 -8.85
CA GLU A 757 8.30 28.72 -9.22
C GLU A 757 7.58 29.31 -8.01
N ARG A 758 7.29 28.50 -6.98
CA ARG A 758 6.74 29.00 -5.71
C ARG A 758 7.69 29.98 -5.02
N LEU A 759 8.97 29.62 -4.92
CA LEU A 759 9.98 30.51 -4.34
C LEU A 759 10.12 31.84 -5.10
N LYS A 760 9.98 31.85 -6.44
CA LYS A 760 9.98 33.09 -7.24
C LYS A 760 8.77 33.98 -6.97
N GLN A 761 7.62 33.41 -6.57
CA GLN A 761 6.43 34.17 -6.20
C GLN A 761 6.58 34.78 -4.81
N GLU A 762 7.16 34.03 -3.87
CA GLU A 762 7.35 34.43 -2.47
C GLU A 762 8.52 35.41 -2.28
N VAL A 763 9.56 35.31 -3.11
CA VAL A 763 10.77 36.14 -3.03
C VAL A 763 10.91 37.01 -4.29
N PRO A 764 10.53 38.31 -4.23
CA PRO A 764 10.53 39.20 -5.41
C PRO A 764 11.89 39.35 -6.11
N GLU A 765 12.99 39.12 -5.38
CA GLU A 765 14.37 39.25 -5.85
C GLU A 765 14.78 38.12 -6.82
N LEU A 766 14.09 36.96 -6.79
CA LEU A 766 14.35 35.82 -7.66
C LEU A 766 13.67 35.92 -9.05
N LYS A 767 12.88 36.98 -9.29
CA LYS A 767 12.14 37.18 -10.55
C LYS A 767 13.02 37.36 -11.79
N SER A 768 14.30 37.71 -11.61
CA SER A 768 15.27 37.91 -12.71
C SER A 768 15.94 36.62 -13.20
N CYS A 769 15.75 35.48 -12.51
CA CYS A 769 16.34 34.20 -12.92
C CYS A 769 15.55 33.55 -14.08
N LEU A 770 16.16 33.49 -15.27
CA LEU A 770 15.70 32.71 -16.41
C LEU A 770 15.95 31.21 -16.13
N CYS A 771 14.90 30.44 -15.92
CA CYS A 771 14.96 28.98 -15.78
C CYS A 771 14.00 28.32 -16.78
N PRO A 772 14.13 27.01 -17.07
CA PRO A 772 13.18 26.30 -17.92
C PRO A 772 11.77 26.49 -17.35
N THR A 773 10.87 27.07 -18.16
CA THR A 773 9.47 27.30 -17.74
C THR A 773 8.71 25.98 -17.74
N VAL A 774 7.68 25.85 -16.88
CA VAL A 774 6.72 24.73 -16.83
C VAL A 774 5.92 24.53 -18.15
N SER A 775 6.26 25.26 -19.22
CA SER A 775 5.66 25.12 -20.56
C SER A 775 5.75 23.69 -21.11
N HIS A 776 6.76 22.91 -20.74
CA HIS A 776 6.85 21.48 -21.09
C HIS A 776 5.88 20.56 -20.32
N PHE A 777 5.33 21.00 -19.19
CA PHE A 777 4.45 20.23 -18.30
C PHE A 777 3.03 20.81 -18.21
N SER A 778 2.73 21.84 -18.99
CA SER A 778 1.42 22.48 -19.05
C SER A 778 0.51 21.74 -20.04
N SER A 779 -0.73 21.46 -19.63
CA SER A 779 -1.77 20.92 -20.51
C SER A 779 -2.04 21.90 -21.66
N LEU A 780 -1.80 21.48 -22.90
CA LEU A 780 -2.31 22.19 -24.09
C LEU A 780 -3.82 21.94 -24.20
N GLY A 781 -4.58 22.62 -23.34
CA GLY A 781 -5.99 22.93 -23.59
C GLY A 781 -6.07 24.04 -24.64
N LEU A 782 -6.67 23.71 -25.78
CA LEU A 782 -6.93 24.61 -26.91
C LEU A 782 -7.50 25.97 -26.48
N CYS A 783 -6.68 27.02 -26.50
CA CYS A 783 -7.17 28.39 -26.61
C CYS A 783 -7.08 28.80 -28.08
N LYS A 784 -8.24 28.81 -28.77
CA LYS A 784 -8.38 29.41 -30.10
C LYS A 784 -8.27 30.92 -29.97
N CYS A 785 -7.08 31.47 -30.22
CA CYS A 785 -6.93 32.87 -30.61
C CYS A 785 -6.66 32.93 -32.11
N SER A 786 -7.59 33.57 -32.81
CA SER A 786 -7.58 33.83 -34.25
C SER A 786 -6.35 34.64 -34.67
N ASN A 787 -5.69 34.15 -35.72
CA ASN A 787 -4.71 34.88 -36.52
C ASN A 787 -5.27 36.24 -37.00
N SER A 788 -4.45 37.28 -36.92
CA SER A 788 -4.28 38.18 -38.06
C SER A 788 -2.93 38.89 -38.02
N THR A 789 -2.21 38.83 -39.15
CA THR A 789 -1.17 39.77 -39.63
C THR A 789 0.15 39.77 -38.83
N ILE A 790 1.32 39.43 -39.38
CA ILE A 790 2.02 40.08 -40.49
C ILE A 790 3.07 39.11 -41.06
N GLN A 791 3.14 39.02 -42.39
CA GLN A 791 4.20 38.37 -43.16
C GLN A 791 5.42 39.29 -43.31
N ALA A 792 6.59 38.64 -43.30
CA ALA A 792 7.82 38.96 -44.04
C ALA A 792 8.62 40.25 -43.72
N ARG A 793 9.81 40.05 -43.12
CA ARG A 793 11.12 40.38 -43.71
C ARG A 793 12.24 40.09 -42.70
N MET A 794 13.06 39.08 -42.97
CA MET A 794 14.42 39.01 -42.42
C MET A 794 15.36 38.50 -43.50
N SER A 795 16.15 39.43 -44.03
CA SER A 795 17.41 39.19 -44.71
C SER A 795 18.39 40.24 -44.20
N GLU A 796 19.54 39.76 -43.75
CA GLU A 796 20.80 40.50 -43.53
C GLU A 796 20.84 41.49 -42.35
N SER A 797 21.64 41.19 -41.33
CA SER A 797 23.03 41.65 -41.27
C SER A 797 23.65 41.33 -39.91
N SER A 798 24.83 40.71 -39.95
CA SER A 798 25.84 40.64 -38.90
C SER A 798 26.20 42.02 -38.33
N SER A 799 26.35 42.13 -37.00
CA SER A 799 27.61 42.55 -36.33
C SER A 799 27.36 43.08 -34.90
N SER A 800 28.28 42.67 -34.02
CA SER A 800 28.83 43.37 -32.85
C SER A 800 28.05 43.41 -31.52
N PHE A 801 28.80 42.93 -30.51
CA PHE A 801 28.70 42.99 -29.04
C PHE A 801 27.80 42.00 -28.31
#